data_AF-A0A411WYR4-F1
#
_entry.id   AF-A0A411WYR4-F1
#
_cell.length_a   1.000
_cell.length_b   1.000
_cell.length_c   1.000
_cell.angle_alpha   90.00
_cell.angle_beta   90.00
_cell.angle_gamma   90.00
#
_symmetry.space_group_name_H-M   'P 1'
#
loop_
_entity.id
_entity.type
_entity.pdbx_description
1 polymer ?
#
loop_
_entity_poly.entity_id
_entity_poly.type
_entity_poly.pdbx_seq_one_letter_code
_entity_poly.pdbx_strand_id
1 'polypeptide(L)'
;MSFFPLPAVSSPTAPAPAARLKTVAAALSCCLLGACGLVKVNGDARTFYSSTVLVGRVASAAPPGTPLVVAAFTRQDGALVPVHHTVLHEPGGYELLVPRGEHVVAAFADANGNLRLDAGEQAGQFRPGPVVANGTGTVIELNFTVAGQATDIPVGTAVSETPPATLHSTQAGAIADLDAPVFSPEFARIGYWTPTEFFRNAGGNVYFLEKYDPARIPVLFIHGVGGSPQDWRYFFDKLDRKRYQPWFFYYPSGAALDSVSYLLYWKLINLQRQYHFERIVLTAHSMGGLVARNFLSNHGSQLPVEKTFVSLSTPWGGDAMADQGVAHSPAVVPSWNDMQAGGRFIQSLYRRALPGDTAYYLFFGHAGRYSLLHSANTDGAVTLASELRPQAQAEARMIYGFDEDHTSILRSPQVFARYAAVLDAAMARPGTAPAAPGGHLRVALRHRGAGALAPAEPLLVLTPADAAQGRIVVPLLAGDRGRRLGPFAPGVYDVAVVSPGFSAQPARRKVAIAAGQVPELDIELQPVGTLFGYIGADVAPGGNPAGSFREPHPGIDIEAITLSGAGIERTLVPDRGRTELGIDSYLAGKDDAARAMFSFVGLPDGDYALTITAPGYHPYRATHTVVAGQSGKVEPIVLARR
;
A
#
# COMPACT_ATOMS: atom_id res chain seq x y z
N MET A 1 -55.12 32.32 58.95
CA MET A 1 -54.66 33.29 57.95
C MET A 1 -53.14 33.36 58.03
N SER A 2 -52.51 32.88 56.97
CA SER A 2 -51.27 33.34 56.32
C SER A 2 -50.03 33.76 57.13
N PHE A 3 -48.90 33.18 56.67
CA PHE A 3 -47.48 33.51 56.83
C PHE A 3 -46.76 33.04 58.12
N PHE A 4 -46.10 31.88 57.99
CA PHE A 4 -45.03 31.40 58.89
C PHE A 4 -43.65 31.95 58.46
N PRO A 5 -42.70 32.07 59.40
CA PRO A 5 -41.50 32.89 59.27
C PRO A 5 -40.27 32.11 58.77
N LEU A 6 -39.30 32.84 58.22
CA LEU A 6 -37.92 32.36 58.04
C LEU A 6 -37.25 32.13 59.40
N PRO A 7 -36.41 31.07 59.54
CA PRO A 7 -35.30 31.08 60.47
C PRO A 7 -33.93 30.96 59.77
N ALA A 8 -32.94 31.31 60.58
CA ALA A 8 -31.56 31.66 60.30
C ALA A 8 -30.67 30.59 59.65
N VAL A 9 -29.60 31.13 59.07
CA VAL A 9 -28.38 30.54 58.51
C VAL A 9 -27.72 29.53 59.46
N SER A 10 -27.37 28.35 58.93
CA SER A 10 -26.36 27.45 59.48
C SER A 10 -25.23 27.24 58.45
N SER A 11 -24.00 27.50 58.88
CA SER A 11 -22.75 27.38 58.11
C SER A 11 -22.45 25.94 57.70
N PRO A 12 -21.98 25.65 56.48
CA PRO A 12 -21.45 24.33 56.14
C PRO A 12 -20.01 24.18 56.66
N THR A 13 -19.79 23.15 57.46
CA THR A 13 -18.48 22.67 57.92
C THR A 13 -17.56 22.30 56.75
N ALA A 14 -16.32 22.79 56.76
CA ALA A 14 -15.30 22.44 55.78
C ALA A 14 -14.90 20.95 55.87
N PRO A 15 -14.66 20.26 54.74
CA PRO A 15 -14.20 18.87 54.76
C PRO A 15 -12.73 18.77 55.21
N ALA A 16 -12.41 17.71 55.96
CA ALA A 16 -11.09 17.45 56.55
C ALA A 16 -9.94 17.36 55.51
N PRO A 17 -8.69 17.74 55.88
CA PRO A 17 -7.55 17.88 54.96
C PRO A 17 -7.10 16.57 54.29
N ALA A 18 -7.43 15.39 54.85
CA ALA A 18 -7.06 14.09 54.28
C ALA A 18 -7.85 13.71 53.01
N ALA A 19 -9.05 14.28 52.81
CA ALA A 19 -9.85 14.05 51.61
C ALA A 19 -9.33 14.86 50.41
N ARG A 20 -8.85 16.10 50.64
CA ARG A 20 -8.27 16.95 49.59
C ARG A 20 -6.94 16.42 49.04
N LEU A 21 -6.11 15.77 49.87
CA LEU A 21 -4.85 15.17 49.41
C LEU A 21 -5.09 13.97 48.47
N LYS A 22 -6.13 13.17 48.72
CA LYS A 22 -6.49 12.02 47.86
C LYS A 22 -7.08 12.46 46.52
N THR A 23 -7.86 13.53 46.48
CA THR A 23 -8.43 14.08 45.23
C THR A 23 -7.38 14.82 44.39
N VAL A 24 -6.42 15.51 45.02
CA VAL A 24 -5.28 16.13 44.32
C VAL A 24 -4.30 15.07 43.81
N ALA A 25 -4.04 14.01 44.57
CA ALA A 25 -3.22 12.88 44.11
C ALA A 25 -3.89 12.09 42.98
N ALA A 26 -5.21 11.90 43.01
CA ALA A 26 -5.96 11.26 41.92
C ALA A 26 -6.02 12.15 40.66
N ALA A 27 -6.17 13.47 40.81
CA ALA A 27 -6.12 14.42 39.69
C ALA A 27 -4.70 14.54 39.10
N LEU A 28 -3.64 14.57 39.92
CA LEU A 28 -2.26 14.49 39.44
C LEU A 28 -1.99 13.14 38.76
N SER A 29 -2.49 12.03 39.30
CA SER A 29 -2.31 10.70 38.70
C SER A 29 -3.06 10.56 37.36
N CYS A 30 -4.25 11.15 37.21
CA CYS A 30 -4.97 11.21 35.93
C CYS A 30 -4.25 12.13 34.91
N CYS A 31 -3.68 13.26 35.34
CA CYS A 31 -2.86 14.12 34.48
C CYS A 31 -1.54 13.46 34.07
N LEU A 32 -0.91 12.68 34.96
CA LEU A 32 0.31 11.92 34.68
C LEU A 32 0.03 10.75 33.70
N LEU A 33 -1.10 10.05 33.84
CA LEU A 33 -1.51 8.98 32.92
C LEU A 33 -1.85 9.51 31.52
N GLY A 34 -2.53 10.66 31.43
CA GLY A 34 -2.76 11.34 30.15
C GLY A 34 -1.48 11.85 29.50
N ALA A 35 -0.54 12.37 30.30
CA ALA A 35 0.76 12.84 29.83
C ALA A 35 1.64 11.70 29.27
N CYS A 36 1.67 10.54 29.92
CA CYS A 36 2.38 9.36 29.41
C CYS A 36 1.82 8.89 28.05
N GLY A 37 0.49 8.92 27.88
CA GLY A 37 -0.16 8.61 26.61
C GLY A 37 0.27 9.56 25.49
N LEU A 38 0.23 10.87 25.74
CA LEU A 38 0.63 11.89 24.76
C LEU A 38 2.12 11.83 24.39
N VAL A 39 2.99 11.56 25.37
CA VAL A 39 4.43 11.34 25.12
C VAL A 39 4.64 10.12 24.21
N LYS A 40 3.90 9.02 24.44
CA LYS A 40 3.95 7.83 23.59
C LYS A 40 3.51 8.14 22.16
N VAL A 41 2.37 8.83 21.99
CA VAL A 41 1.85 9.24 20.66
C VAL A 41 2.87 10.12 19.92
N ASN A 42 3.45 11.11 20.60
CA ASN A 42 4.46 11.99 19.99
C ASN A 42 5.74 11.24 19.61
N GLY A 43 6.20 10.30 20.45
CA GLY A 43 7.35 9.43 20.14
C GLY A 43 7.09 8.53 18.94
N ASP A 44 5.90 7.93 18.85
CA ASP A 44 5.48 7.10 17.72
C ASP A 44 5.40 7.92 16.42
N ALA A 45 4.76 9.08 16.45
CA ALA A 45 4.67 9.98 15.29
C ALA A 45 6.07 10.41 14.79
N ARG A 46 6.99 10.76 15.69
CA ARG A 46 8.38 11.07 15.32
C ARG A 46 9.09 9.89 14.67
N THR A 47 8.88 8.68 15.20
CA THR A 47 9.43 7.45 14.61
C THR A 47 8.86 7.24 13.21
N PHE A 48 7.55 7.39 13.04
CA PHE A 48 6.87 7.26 11.74
C PHE A 48 7.44 8.24 10.69
N TYR A 49 7.59 9.53 11.01
CA TYR A 49 8.09 10.53 10.07
C TYR A 49 9.62 10.49 9.83
N SER A 50 10.36 9.68 10.58
CA SER A 50 11.81 9.50 10.42
C SER A 50 12.20 8.09 9.95
N SER A 51 11.21 7.30 9.53
CA SER A 51 11.38 5.93 9.05
C SER A 51 11.20 5.84 7.53
N THR A 52 11.72 4.77 6.96
CA THR A 52 11.49 4.34 5.58
C THR A 52 10.83 2.97 5.62
N VAL A 53 9.92 2.68 4.68
CA VAL A 53 9.40 1.33 4.49
C VAL A 53 10.17 0.66 3.34
N LEU A 54 10.84 -0.44 3.64
CA LEU A 54 11.51 -1.31 2.67
C LEU A 54 10.47 -2.30 2.12
N VAL A 55 10.34 -2.38 0.80
CA VAL A 55 9.35 -3.25 0.13
C VAL A 55 10.05 -4.14 -0.88
N GLY A 56 9.71 -5.42 -0.88
CA GLY A 56 10.26 -6.39 -1.82
C GLY A 56 9.43 -7.65 -1.88
N ARG A 57 9.93 -8.64 -2.61
CA ARG A 57 9.36 -9.98 -2.71
C ARG A 57 10.43 -11.04 -2.45
N VAL A 58 10.05 -12.09 -1.73
CA VAL A 58 10.92 -13.23 -1.47
C VAL A 58 10.38 -14.47 -2.18
N ALA A 59 11.20 -15.06 -3.03
CA ALA A 59 10.99 -16.42 -3.54
C ALA A 59 11.61 -17.44 -2.56
N SER A 60 11.15 -18.68 -2.57
CA SER A 60 11.72 -19.74 -1.72
C SER A 60 11.85 -21.06 -2.44
N ALA A 61 12.96 -21.76 -2.18
CA ALA A 61 13.19 -23.15 -2.55
C ALA A 61 12.85 -24.13 -1.40
N ALA A 62 12.33 -23.63 -0.28
CA ALA A 62 11.86 -24.44 0.82
C ALA A 62 10.57 -25.20 0.43
N PRO A 63 10.19 -26.27 1.16
CA PRO A 63 8.94 -26.97 0.93
C PRO A 63 7.72 -26.03 0.94
N PRO A 64 6.69 -26.29 0.11
CA PRO A 64 5.46 -25.50 0.12
C PRO A 64 4.80 -25.48 1.50
N GLY A 65 4.31 -24.32 1.91
CA GLY A 65 3.66 -24.12 3.21
C GLY A 65 4.62 -23.85 4.38
N THR A 66 5.94 -23.86 4.16
CA THR A 66 6.91 -23.41 5.16
C THR A 66 6.83 -21.88 5.29
N PRO A 67 6.55 -21.34 6.49
CA PRO A 67 6.58 -19.91 6.74
C PRO A 67 7.95 -19.30 6.44
N LEU A 68 7.96 -18.06 5.96
CA LEU A 68 9.19 -17.30 5.77
C LEU A 68 9.23 -16.14 6.76
N VAL A 69 10.35 -15.99 7.45
CA VAL A 69 10.64 -14.81 8.26
C VAL A 69 11.53 -13.90 7.44
N VAL A 70 11.08 -12.67 7.18
CA VAL A 70 11.86 -11.63 6.51
C VAL A 70 12.18 -10.54 7.52
N ALA A 71 13.45 -10.15 7.64
CA ALA A 71 13.88 -9.19 8.65
C ALA A 71 14.92 -8.20 8.11
N ALA A 72 14.87 -6.99 8.68
CA ALA A 72 15.89 -5.96 8.51
C ALA A 72 16.75 -5.90 9.77
N PHE A 73 18.05 -5.80 9.58
CA PHE A 73 19.05 -5.74 10.65
C PHE A 73 19.91 -4.49 10.49
N THR A 74 20.26 -3.86 11.61
CA THR A 74 21.27 -2.80 11.65
C THR A 74 22.51 -3.30 12.37
N ARG A 75 23.68 -2.75 12.02
CA ARG A 75 24.95 -3.14 12.66
C ARG A 75 25.20 -2.26 13.89
N GLN A 76 25.28 -2.88 15.06
CA GLN A 76 25.62 -2.23 16.33
C GLN A 76 26.83 -2.96 16.93
N ASP A 77 27.92 -2.25 17.17
CA ASP A 77 29.18 -2.80 17.72
C ASP A 77 29.68 -4.07 17.00
N GLY A 78 29.50 -4.11 15.67
CA GLY A 78 29.87 -5.24 14.82
C GLY A 78 28.82 -6.35 14.71
N ALA A 79 27.86 -6.43 15.65
CA ALA A 79 26.77 -7.39 15.64
C ALA A 79 25.57 -6.90 14.81
N LEU A 80 24.85 -7.84 14.17
CA LEU A 80 23.58 -7.53 13.49
C LEU A 80 22.43 -7.64 14.49
N VAL A 81 21.70 -6.55 14.68
CA VAL A 81 20.55 -6.46 15.59
C VAL A 81 19.28 -6.33 14.76
N PRO A 82 18.25 -7.17 14.99
CA PRO A 82 16.99 -7.07 14.27
C PRO A 82 16.29 -5.74 14.59
N VAL A 83 15.88 -5.04 13.54
CA VAL A 83 15.17 -3.75 13.61
C VAL A 83 13.67 -3.97 13.46
N HIS A 84 13.29 -4.84 12.53
CA HIS A 84 11.91 -5.19 12.24
C HIS A 84 11.89 -6.52 11.49
N HIS A 85 10.84 -7.31 11.71
CA HIS A 85 10.61 -8.54 10.96
C HIS A 85 9.15 -8.65 10.55
N THR A 86 8.88 -9.50 9.57
CA THR A 86 7.55 -9.94 9.18
C THR A 86 7.57 -11.45 8.92
N VAL A 87 6.41 -12.08 9.09
CA VAL A 87 6.18 -13.48 8.73
C VAL A 87 5.28 -13.53 7.50
N LEU A 88 5.67 -14.34 6.53
CA LEU A 88 4.88 -14.67 5.34
C LEU A 88 4.46 -16.13 5.43
N HIS A 89 3.20 -16.43 5.12
CA HIS A 89 2.72 -17.82 5.09
C HIS A 89 3.16 -18.58 3.83
N GLU A 90 3.55 -17.86 2.78
CA GLU A 90 4.13 -18.40 1.55
C GLU A 90 5.10 -17.39 0.90
N PRO A 91 5.88 -17.77 -0.13
CA PRO A 91 6.71 -16.82 -0.87
C PRO A 91 5.90 -15.68 -1.49
N GLY A 92 6.38 -14.43 -1.37
CA GLY A 92 5.69 -13.27 -1.94
C GLY A 92 6.15 -11.95 -1.36
N GLY A 93 5.26 -10.95 -1.38
CA GLY A 93 5.57 -9.58 -0.97
C GLY A 93 5.70 -9.38 0.54
N TYR A 94 6.64 -8.50 0.92
CA TYR A 94 6.91 -8.12 2.31
C TYR A 94 7.14 -6.61 2.44
N GLU A 95 6.94 -6.10 3.65
CA GLU A 95 7.22 -4.71 4.00
C GLU A 95 7.94 -4.64 5.35
N LEU A 96 8.97 -3.79 5.46
CA LEU A 96 9.72 -3.60 6.71
C LEU A 96 9.89 -2.11 7.04
N LEU A 97 9.51 -1.70 8.25
CA LEU A 97 9.67 -0.34 8.73
C LEU A 97 11.01 -0.17 9.46
N VAL A 98 11.90 0.63 8.89
CA VAL A 98 13.26 0.84 9.41
C VAL A 98 13.54 2.33 9.64
N PRO A 99 14.34 2.70 10.66
CA PRO A 99 14.81 4.07 10.82
C PRO A 99 15.82 4.43 9.72
N ARG A 100 16.16 5.72 9.62
CA ARG A 100 17.29 6.16 8.79
C ARG A 100 18.58 5.39 9.16
N GLY A 101 19.30 4.90 8.14
CA GLY A 101 20.55 4.16 8.32
C GLY A 101 20.76 3.07 7.27
N GLU A 102 21.79 2.26 7.47
CA GLU A 102 22.09 1.10 6.63
C GLU A 102 21.49 -0.17 7.24
N HIS A 103 20.79 -0.95 6.40
CA HIS A 103 20.09 -2.15 6.83
C HIS A 103 20.42 -3.35 5.95
N VAL A 104 20.79 -4.46 6.58
CA VAL A 104 20.85 -5.77 5.91
C VAL A 104 19.43 -6.35 5.89
N VAL A 105 18.95 -6.75 4.71
CA VAL A 105 17.64 -7.40 4.56
C VAL A 105 17.84 -8.86 4.22
N ALA A 106 17.38 -9.75 5.09
CA ALA A 106 17.53 -11.19 4.94
C ALA A 106 16.23 -11.92 5.29
N ALA A 107 16.12 -13.16 4.83
CA ALA A 107 15.01 -14.03 5.15
C ALA A 107 15.46 -15.47 5.37
N PHE A 108 14.67 -16.22 6.12
CA PHE A 108 14.85 -17.65 6.31
C PHE A 108 13.51 -18.39 6.35
N ALA A 109 13.55 -19.67 6.01
CA ALA A 109 12.41 -20.56 6.06
C ALA A 109 12.31 -21.15 7.47
N ASP A 110 11.33 -20.70 8.25
CA ASP A 110 11.13 -21.04 9.66
C ASP A 110 10.18 -22.23 9.79
N ALA A 111 10.74 -23.44 9.72
CA ALA A 111 9.96 -24.66 9.62
C ALA A 111 9.29 -25.06 10.95
N ASN A 112 9.83 -24.59 12.07
CA ASN A 112 9.32 -24.91 13.41
C ASN A 112 8.56 -23.72 14.06
N GLY A 113 8.56 -22.56 13.41
CA GLY A 113 7.81 -21.37 13.80
C GLY A 113 8.37 -20.65 15.02
N ASN A 114 9.67 -20.79 15.30
CA ASN A 114 10.30 -20.25 16.50
C ASN A 114 10.90 -18.84 16.32
N LEU A 115 10.80 -18.27 15.11
CA LEU A 115 11.36 -16.96 14.73
C LEU A 115 12.89 -16.87 14.90
N ARG A 116 13.60 -17.99 14.74
CA ARG A 116 15.05 -18.10 14.80
C ARG A 116 15.56 -18.88 13.60
N LEU A 117 16.64 -18.41 13.00
CA LEU A 117 17.34 -19.16 11.95
C LEU A 117 18.04 -20.37 12.56
N ASP A 118 17.51 -21.57 12.37
CA ASP A 118 18.08 -22.81 12.89
C ASP A 118 19.05 -23.49 11.91
N ALA A 119 19.88 -24.40 12.43
CA ALA A 119 20.82 -25.14 11.62
C ALA A 119 20.09 -26.03 10.60
N GLY A 120 20.40 -25.84 9.31
CA GLY A 120 19.78 -26.58 8.21
C GLY A 120 18.58 -25.87 7.57
N GLU A 121 18.09 -24.78 8.15
CA GLU A 121 17.09 -23.95 7.51
C GLU A 121 17.69 -23.17 6.34
N GLN A 122 16.89 -23.03 5.27
CA GLN A 122 17.31 -22.26 4.12
C GLN A 122 17.21 -20.77 4.43
N ALA A 123 18.23 -20.02 4.04
CA ALA A 123 18.25 -18.57 4.16
C ALA A 123 18.60 -17.89 2.82
N GLY A 124 18.37 -16.58 2.78
CA GLY A 124 18.66 -15.70 1.65
C GLY A 124 18.81 -14.26 2.10
N GLN A 125 19.48 -13.44 1.29
CA GLN A 125 19.72 -12.03 1.60
C GLN A 125 19.58 -11.18 0.34
N PHE A 126 19.02 -9.97 0.49
CA PHE A 126 19.06 -8.98 -0.57
C PHE A 126 20.50 -8.53 -0.83
N ARG A 127 20.93 -8.61 -2.09
CA ARG A 127 22.25 -8.21 -2.57
C ARG A 127 22.07 -7.34 -3.82
N PRO A 128 23.05 -6.49 -4.18
CA PRO A 128 24.07 -5.96 -3.30
C PRO A 128 23.43 -5.21 -2.12
N GLY A 129 24.04 -5.28 -0.94
CA GLY A 129 23.58 -4.63 0.29
C GLY A 129 24.77 -4.06 1.07
N PRO A 130 24.54 -3.24 2.12
CA PRO A 130 23.26 -2.97 2.77
C PRO A 130 22.33 -2.01 2.00
N VAL A 131 21.06 -1.96 2.39
CA VAL A 131 20.06 -1.00 1.90
C VAL A 131 20.13 0.27 2.74
N VAL A 132 20.40 1.41 2.10
CA VAL A 132 20.37 2.73 2.74
C VAL A 132 18.92 3.22 2.84
N ALA A 133 18.43 3.42 4.06
CA ALA A 133 17.15 4.04 4.36
C ALA A 133 17.35 5.52 4.70
N ASN A 134 16.65 6.42 4.01
CA ASN A 134 16.81 7.86 4.19
C ASN A 134 15.94 8.48 5.29
N GLY A 135 15.03 7.69 5.89
CA GLY A 135 14.10 8.13 6.93
C GLY A 135 12.83 8.79 6.38
N THR A 136 12.45 8.41 5.15
CA THR A 136 11.28 8.92 4.43
C THR A 136 10.82 7.90 3.39
N GLY A 137 9.54 7.92 3.04
CA GLY A 137 8.99 7.20 1.89
C GLY A 137 9.23 5.69 1.88
N THR A 138 9.53 5.17 0.69
CA THR A 138 9.77 3.76 0.41
C THR A 138 11.08 3.53 -0.36
N VAL A 139 11.68 2.36 -0.16
CA VAL A 139 12.67 1.77 -1.06
C VAL A 139 12.09 0.44 -1.53
N ILE A 140 11.91 0.29 -2.84
CA ILE A 140 11.18 -0.84 -3.44
C ILE A 140 12.09 -1.70 -4.32
N GLU A 141 11.55 -2.79 -4.88
CA GLU A 141 12.27 -3.78 -5.69
C GLU A 141 13.40 -4.50 -4.92
N LEU A 142 13.22 -4.69 -3.61
CA LEU A 142 14.15 -5.43 -2.77
C LEU A 142 13.93 -6.95 -2.89
N ASN A 143 14.00 -7.49 -4.10
CA ASN A 143 13.65 -8.88 -4.38
C ASN A 143 14.85 -9.82 -4.18
N PHE A 144 14.63 -10.99 -3.57
CA PHE A 144 15.67 -12.02 -3.42
C PHE A 144 15.07 -13.42 -3.17
N THR A 145 15.91 -14.46 -3.15
CA THR A 145 15.49 -15.86 -2.99
C THR A 145 16.05 -16.46 -1.70
N VAL A 146 15.22 -17.21 -0.98
CA VAL A 146 15.63 -18.13 0.09
C VAL A 146 15.93 -19.49 -0.52
N ALA A 147 17.22 -19.84 -0.63
CA ALA A 147 17.67 -21.08 -1.28
C ALA A 147 18.96 -21.68 -0.67
N GLY A 148 19.30 -21.32 0.59
CA GLY A 148 20.50 -21.82 1.27
C GLY A 148 21.79 -21.10 0.88
N GLN A 149 21.67 -19.85 0.44
CA GLN A 149 22.82 -19.01 0.12
C GLN A 149 23.48 -18.50 1.41
N ALA A 150 24.78 -18.19 1.35
CA ALA A 150 25.47 -17.59 2.48
C ALA A 150 24.89 -16.19 2.79
N THR A 151 24.55 -15.97 4.06
CA THR A 151 23.98 -14.72 4.58
C THR A 151 24.91 -14.12 5.61
N ASP A 152 24.81 -12.80 5.82
CA ASP A 152 25.56 -12.12 6.87
C ASP A 152 24.98 -12.42 8.27
N ILE A 153 23.74 -12.94 8.34
CA ILE A 153 23.11 -13.37 9.60
C ILE A 153 23.60 -14.78 10.01
N PRO A 154 24.11 -14.96 11.24
CA PRO A 154 24.57 -16.27 11.71
C PRO A 154 23.40 -17.19 12.08
N VAL A 155 23.62 -18.50 11.98
CA VAL A 155 22.72 -19.51 12.56
C VAL A 155 22.56 -19.25 14.06
N GLY A 156 21.33 -19.37 14.55
CA GLY A 156 20.92 -19.04 15.91
C GLY A 156 20.40 -17.61 16.07
N THR A 157 20.42 -16.77 15.04
CA THR A 157 19.84 -15.41 15.09
C THR A 157 18.33 -15.48 15.28
N ALA A 158 17.83 -14.93 16.39
CA ALA A 158 16.40 -14.77 16.64
C ALA A 158 15.95 -13.35 16.27
N VAL A 159 14.81 -13.21 15.59
CA VAL A 159 14.23 -11.90 15.24
C VAL A 159 13.21 -11.40 16.27
N SER A 160 12.85 -12.26 17.22
CA SER A 160 12.01 -11.96 18.37
C SER A 160 12.54 -12.70 19.59
N GLU A 161 12.57 -12.03 20.74
CA GLU A 161 12.94 -12.66 22.02
C GLU A 161 11.80 -13.53 22.57
N THR A 162 10.55 -13.18 22.25
CA THR A 162 9.35 -13.87 22.72
C THR A 162 8.47 -14.22 21.53
N PRO A 163 8.68 -15.38 20.88
CA PRO A 163 7.84 -15.79 19.76
C PRO A 163 6.40 -16.01 20.22
N PRO A 164 5.40 -15.57 19.45
CA PRO A 164 3.99 -15.81 19.78
C PRO A 164 3.65 -17.29 19.66
N ALA A 165 2.62 -17.74 20.39
CA ALA A 165 2.13 -19.13 20.29
C ALA A 165 1.61 -19.50 18.89
N THR A 166 1.23 -18.51 18.09
CA THR A 166 0.80 -18.69 16.71
C THR A 166 1.39 -17.56 15.87
N LEU A 167 2.03 -17.93 14.76
CA LEU A 167 2.58 -16.95 13.84
C LEU A 167 1.47 -16.19 13.11
N HIS A 168 1.63 -14.88 13.02
CA HIS A 168 0.72 -13.99 12.32
C HIS A 168 1.36 -13.55 11.01
N SER A 169 0.74 -13.93 9.88
CA SER A 169 1.25 -13.54 8.56
C SER A 169 0.82 -12.12 8.19
N THR A 170 1.76 -11.27 7.78
CA THR A 170 1.46 -9.92 7.26
C THR A 170 1.40 -9.86 5.72
N GLN A 171 1.50 -11.02 5.06
CA GLN A 171 1.35 -11.14 3.61
C GLN A 171 -0.11 -10.96 3.15
N ALA A 172 -0.31 -10.30 2.01
CA ALA A 172 -1.63 -10.13 1.40
C ALA A 172 -2.32 -11.47 1.17
N GLY A 173 -3.61 -11.56 1.50
CA GLY A 173 -4.39 -12.80 1.36
C GLY A 173 -4.26 -13.76 2.55
N ALA A 174 -3.53 -13.37 3.60
CA ALA A 174 -3.48 -14.12 4.85
C ALA A 174 -4.90 -14.38 5.37
N ILE A 175 -5.16 -15.63 5.75
CA ILE A 175 -6.45 -16.06 6.28
C ILE A 175 -6.46 -15.79 7.78
N ALA A 176 -7.49 -15.09 8.26
CA ALA A 176 -7.72 -14.82 9.67
C ALA A 176 -9.20 -14.99 10.00
N ASP A 177 -9.50 -15.34 11.25
CA ASP A 177 -10.87 -15.30 11.76
C ASP A 177 -11.28 -13.84 12.02
N LEU A 178 -12.55 -13.50 11.77
CA LEU A 178 -13.08 -12.17 12.09
C LEU A 178 -13.01 -11.86 13.59
N ASP A 179 -13.08 -12.90 14.43
CA ASP A 179 -12.95 -12.84 15.88
C ASP A 179 -11.49 -12.92 16.38
N ALA A 180 -10.51 -12.90 15.47
CA ALA A 180 -9.09 -12.91 15.85
C ALA A 180 -8.73 -11.71 16.74
N PRO A 181 -7.88 -11.87 17.78
CA PRO A 181 -7.51 -10.80 18.69
C PRO A 181 -6.92 -9.55 18.00
N VAL A 182 -6.23 -9.74 16.87
CA VAL A 182 -5.70 -8.65 16.05
C VAL A 182 -6.80 -7.75 15.48
N PHE A 183 -8.03 -8.22 15.32
CA PHE A 183 -9.16 -7.41 14.86
C PHE A 183 -10.01 -6.82 15.97
N SER A 184 -9.57 -6.92 17.22
CA SER A 184 -10.28 -6.38 18.37
C SER A 184 -10.32 -4.84 18.37
N PRO A 185 -11.33 -4.21 18.99
CA PRO A 185 -11.37 -2.77 19.21
C PRO A 185 -10.13 -2.26 19.98
N GLU A 186 -9.61 -3.05 20.93
CA GLU A 186 -8.42 -2.71 21.69
C GLU A 186 -7.18 -2.59 20.79
N PHE A 187 -7.03 -3.51 19.83
CA PHE A 187 -5.93 -3.47 18.86
C PHE A 187 -6.12 -2.34 17.84
N ALA A 188 -7.35 -2.06 17.41
CA ALA A 188 -7.66 -0.92 16.55
C ALA A 188 -7.27 0.42 17.21
N ARG A 189 -7.41 0.53 18.53
CA ARG A 189 -6.96 1.70 19.30
C ARG A 189 -5.44 1.89 19.25
N ILE A 190 -4.65 0.80 19.21
CA ILE A 190 -3.19 0.87 18.98
C ILE A 190 -2.94 1.44 17.58
N GLY A 191 -3.66 0.95 16.56
CA GLY A 191 -3.54 1.44 15.18
C GLY A 191 -3.85 2.92 15.00
N TYR A 192 -4.72 3.48 15.83
CA TYR A 192 -5.04 4.90 15.80
C TYR A 192 -4.02 5.78 16.54
N TRP A 193 -3.60 5.40 17.75
CA TRP A 193 -2.74 6.26 18.58
C TRP A 193 -1.24 6.03 18.39
N THR A 194 -0.84 4.81 18.05
CA THR A 194 0.56 4.38 17.90
C THR A 194 0.70 3.55 16.62
N PRO A 195 0.55 4.17 15.44
CA PRO A 195 0.54 3.48 14.16
C PRO A 195 1.82 2.69 13.86
N THR A 196 2.99 3.14 14.38
CA THR A 196 4.26 2.41 14.22
C THR A 196 4.24 1.09 14.99
N GLU A 197 3.77 1.11 16.25
CA GLU A 197 3.59 -0.11 17.05
C GLU A 197 2.63 -1.10 16.39
N PHE A 198 1.49 -0.61 15.89
CA PHE A 198 0.54 -1.45 15.16
C PHE A 198 1.19 -2.10 13.93
N PHE A 199 1.87 -1.30 13.11
CA PHE A 199 2.50 -1.81 11.88
C PHE A 199 3.56 -2.87 12.18
N ARG A 200 4.31 -2.71 13.28
CA ARG A 200 5.31 -3.69 13.71
C ARG A 200 4.73 -5.02 14.15
N ASN A 201 3.51 -5.00 14.69
CA ASN A 201 2.87 -6.20 15.25
C ASN A 201 1.96 -6.93 14.24
N ALA A 202 1.22 -6.18 13.43
CA ALA A 202 0.21 -6.74 12.50
C ALA A 202 0.45 -6.40 11.03
N GLY A 203 1.42 -5.52 10.72
CA GLY A 203 1.54 -4.88 9.42
C GLY A 203 0.35 -3.98 9.12
N GLY A 204 0.17 -3.64 7.85
CA GLY A 204 -1.15 -3.31 7.32
C GLY A 204 -1.41 -4.27 6.16
N ASN A 205 -2.58 -4.90 6.11
CA ASN A 205 -2.78 -6.08 5.27
C ASN A 205 -4.20 -6.19 4.72
N VAL A 206 -4.34 -6.94 3.61
CA VAL A 206 -5.64 -7.40 3.10
C VAL A 206 -5.83 -8.84 3.55
N TYR A 207 -6.74 -9.05 4.49
CA TYR A 207 -7.06 -10.36 5.05
C TYR A 207 -8.24 -11.00 4.33
N PHE A 208 -8.17 -12.32 4.21
CA PHE A 208 -9.29 -13.16 3.80
C PHE A 208 -9.84 -13.90 5.03
N LEU A 209 -11.09 -14.36 4.94
CA LEU A 209 -11.67 -15.28 5.94
C LEU A 209 -11.65 -16.74 5.45
N GLU A 210 -11.31 -16.95 4.19
CA GLU A 210 -11.30 -18.24 3.51
C GLU A 210 -10.37 -18.16 2.30
N LYS A 211 -10.00 -19.31 1.73
CA LYS A 211 -9.21 -19.35 0.50
C LYS A 211 -9.93 -18.61 -0.63
N TYR A 212 -9.16 -17.96 -1.51
CA TYR A 212 -9.70 -17.29 -2.68
C TYR A 212 -10.48 -18.25 -3.59
N ASP A 213 -11.64 -17.80 -4.06
CA ASP A 213 -12.50 -18.49 -5.01
C ASP A 213 -12.69 -17.63 -6.27
N PRO A 214 -12.16 -18.05 -7.43
CA PRO A 214 -12.24 -17.28 -8.67
C PRO A 214 -13.66 -17.12 -9.23
N ALA A 215 -14.65 -17.88 -8.74
CA ALA A 215 -16.04 -17.72 -9.14
C ALA A 215 -16.75 -16.56 -8.40
N ARG A 216 -16.12 -16.00 -7.36
CA ARG A 216 -16.71 -14.95 -6.52
C ARG A 216 -15.97 -13.64 -6.70
N ILE A 217 -16.71 -12.54 -6.68
CA ILE A 217 -16.12 -11.20 -6.77
C ILE A 217 -15.62 -10.76 -5.41
N PRO A 218 -14.34 -10.37 -5.29
CA PRO A 218 -13.83 -9.73 -4.09
C PRO A 218 -14.60 -8.47 -3.69
N VAL A 219 -15.02 -8.41 -2.43
CA VAL A 219 -15.55 -7.20 -1.78
C VAL A 219 -14.59 -6.81 -0.68
N LEU A 220 -13.77 -5.79 -0.96
CA LEU A 220 -12.81 -5.24 -0.01
C LEU A 220 -13.47 -4.21 0.89
N PHE A 221 -13.60 -4.53 2.17
CA PHE A 221 -14.02 -3.62 3.22
C PHE A 221 -12.83 -2.80 3.76
N ILE A 222 -13.00 -1.49 3.83
CA ILE A 222 -11.97 -0.52 4.22
C ILE A 222 -12.54 0.34 5.37
N HIS A 223 -12.04 0.11 6.58
CA HIS A 223 -12.55 0.77 7.80
C HIS A 223 -12.11 2.24 7.92
N GLY A 224 -12.78 2.98 8.82
CA GLY A 224 -12.45 4.37 9.16
C GLY A 224 -11.51 4.52 10.37
N VAL A 225 -11.52 5.72 10.96
CA VAL A 225 -10.72 6.04 12.16
C VAL A 225 -11.06 5.11 13.32
N GLY A 226 -10.03 4.45 13.87
CA GLY A 226 -10.18 3.54 15.01
C GLY A 226 -10.99 2.27 14.71
N GLY A 227 -11.33 2.03 13.45
CA GLY A 227 -12.12 0.88 13.03
C GLY A 227 -11.32 -0.41 12.88
N SER A 228 -12.04 -1.50 12.66
CA SER A 228 -11.51 -2.86 12.50
C SER A 228 -12.35 -3.67 11.51
N PRO A 229 -11.88 -4.85 11.06
CA PRO A 229 -12.71 -5.78 10.30
C PRO A 229 -14.03 -6.13 10.99
N GLN A 230 -14.06 -6.16 12.32
CA GLN A 230 -15.27 -6.51 13.09
C GLN A 230 -16.41 -5.51 12.92
N ASP A 231 -16.12 -4.26 12.57
CA ASP A 231 -17.17 -3.23 12.36
C ASP A 231 -18.07 -3.57 11.17
N TRP A 232 -17.54 -4.33 10.22
CA TRP A 232 -18.23 -4.77 9.01
C TRP A 232 -19.05 -6.05 9.20
N ARG A 233 -19.13 -6.59 10.43
CA ARG A 233 -19.81 -7.87 10.69
C ARG A 233 -21.23 -7.92 10.13
N TYR A 234 -22.00 -6.84 10.29
CA TYR A 234 -23.36 -6.78 9.75
C TYR A 234 -23.40 -6.92 8.22
N PHE A 235 -22.51 -6.23 7.50
CA PHE A 235 -22.41 -6.33 6.04
C PHE A 235 -21.93 -7.72 5.63
N PHE A 236 -20.93 -8.25 6.32
CA PHE A 236 -20.41 -9.60 6.10
C PHE A 236 -21.49 -10.68 6.26
N ASP A 237 -22.27 -10.63 7.34
CA ASP A 237 -23.31 -11.61 7.66
C ASP A 237 -24.47 -11.60 6.65
N LYS A 238 -24.71 -10.46 5.99
CA LYS A 238 -25.79 -10.28 5.02
C LYS A 238 -25.34 -10.40 3.56
N LEU A 239 -24.03 -10.41 3.31
CA LEU A 239 -23.47 -10.51 1.97
C LEU A 239 -23.86 -11.83 1.30
N ASP A 240 -24.23 -11.80 0.02
CA ASP A 240 -24.41 -13.03 -0.76
C ASP A 240 -23.06 -13.69 -1.04
N ARG A 241 -22.64 -14.55 -0.10
CA ARG A 241 -21.35 -15.24 -0.16
C ARG A 241 -21.24 -16.29 -1.27
N LYS A 242 -22.31 -16.57 -2.01
CA LYS A 242 -22.24 -17.39 -3.24
C LYS A 242 -21.67 -16.61 -4.42
N ARG A 243 -21.81 -15.29 -4.41
CA ARG A 243 -21.38 -14.40 -5.50
C ARG A 243 -20.22 -13.51 -5.12
N TYR A 244 -20.10 -13.17 -3.84
CA TYR A 244 -19.10 -12.25 -3.34
C TYR A 244 -18.20 -12.91 -2.31
N GLN A 245 -16.92 -12.56 -2.33
CA GLN A 245 -15.95 -12.98 -1.34
C GLN A 245 -15.50 -11.77 -0.49
N PRO A 246 -15.77 -11.76 0.82
CA PRO A 246 -15.40 -10.63 1.68
C PRO A 246 -13.90 -10.64 1.98
N TRP A 247 -13.25 -9.50 1.75
CA TRP A 247 -11.86 -9.20 2.10
C TRP A 247 -11.84 -7.97 3.02
N PHE A 248 -10.82 -7.86 3.87
CA PHE A 248 -10.71 -6.77 4.83
C PHE A 248 -9.34 -6.11 4.75
N PHE A 249 -9.30 -4.83 4.39
CA PHE A 249 -8.08 -4.05 4.50
C PHE A 249 -7.98 -3.48 5.91
N TYR A 250 -7.09 -4.06 6.73
CA TYR A 250 -6.86 -3.63 8.09
C TYR A 250 -5.50 -2.95 8.22
N TYR A 251 -5.52 -1.68 8.61
CA TYR A 251 -4.36 -0.80 8.58
C TYR A 251 -4.34 0.13 9.82
N PRO A 252 -3.18 0.69 10.18
CA PRO A 252 -3.12 1.65 11.29
C PRO A 252 -3.79 2.96 10.89
N SER A 253 -5.02 3.21 11.36
CA SER A 253 -5.79 4.41 11.01
C SER A 253 -5.17 5.73 11.51
N GLY A 254 -4.14 5.67 12.36
CA GLY A 254 -3.35 6.82 12.78
C GLY A 254 -2.25 7.21 11.78
N ALA A 255 -1.89 6.33 10.84
CA ALA A 255 -0.83 6.59 9.87
C ALA A 255 -1.26 7.62 8.81
N ALA A 256 -0.28 8.26 8.17
CA ALA A 256 -0.55 9.17 7.06
C ALA A 256 -1.29 8.45 5.92
N LEU A 257 -2.32 9.09 5.37
CA LEU A 257 -3.23 8.47 4.42
C LEU A 257 -2.56 8.19 3.08
N ASP A 258 -1.59 9.00 2.67
CA ASP A 258 -0.75 8.70 1.50
C ASP A 258 0.00 7.37 1.65
N SER A 259 0.56 7.11 2.83
CA SER A 259 1.27 5.85 3.11
C SER A 259 0.31 4.66 3.08
N VAL A 260 -0.88 4.80 3.66
CA VAL A 260 -1.90 3.75 3.68
C VAL A 260 -2.43 3.46 2.27
N SER A 261 -2.68 4.49 1.46
CA SER A 261 -3.12 4.32 0.07
C SER A 261 -2.08 3.61 -0.79
N TYR A 262 -0.79 3.91 -0.59
CA TYR A 262 0.28 3.23 -1.32
C TYR A 262 0.47 1.78 -0.84
N LEU A 263 0.30 1.52 0.46
CA LEU A 263 0.25 0.16 0.98
C LEU A 263 -0.92 -0.64 0.38
N LEU A 264 -2.11 -0.04 0.28
CA LEU A 264 -3.27 -0.67 -0.36
C LEU A 264 -2.97 -1.03 -1.82
N TYR A 265 -2.32 -0.14 -2.57
CA TYR A 265 -1.85 -0.44 -3.92
C TYR A 265 -0.97 -1.69 -3.95
N TRP A 266 0.06 -1.76 -3.11
CA TRP A 266 0.96 -2.92 -3.06
C TRP A 266 0.26 -4.21 -2.71
N LYS A 267 -0.68 -4.19 -1.74
CA LYS A 267 -1.46 -5.39 -1.39
C LYS A 267 -2.34 -5.83 -2.55
N LEU A 268 -3.05 -4.91 -3.20
CA LEU A 268 -3.95 -5.25 -4.32
C LEU A 268 -3.21 -5.69 -5.57
N ILE A 269 -2.08 -5.07 -5.94
CA ILE A 269 -1.31 -5.49 -7.12
C ILE A 269 -0.68 -6.88 -6.92
N ASN A 270 -0.25 -7.19 -5.69
CA ASN A 270 0.25 -8.54 -5.35
C ASN A 270 -0.88 -9.59 -5.46
N LEU A 271 -2.07 -9.29 -4.95
CA LEU A 271 -3.23 -10.16 -5.09
C LEU A 271 -3.67 -10.30 -6.55
N GLN A 272 -3.63 -9.21 -7.33
CA GLN A 272 -4.00 -9.25 -8.74
C GLN A 272 -3.02 -10.11 -9.55
N ARG A 273 -1.71 -10.05 -9.27
CA ARG A 273 -0.70 -10.94 -9.87
C ARG A 273 -0.96 -12.41 -9.54
N GLN A 274 -1.40 -12.69 -8.32
CA GLN A 274 -1.61 -14.06 -7.85
C GLN A 274 -2.92 -14.66 -8.35
N TYR A 275 -3.99 -13.88 -8.37
CA TYR A 275 -5.36 -14.36 -8.53
C TYR A 275 -6.05 -13.89 -9.82
N HIS A 276 -5.53 -12.85 -10.49
CA HIS A 276 -6.08 -12.27 -11.72
C HIS A 276 -7.60 -12.05 -11.70
N PHE A 277 -8.15 -11.63 -10.55
CA PHE A 277 -9.55 -11.27 -10.47
C PHE A 277 -9.85 -10.12 -11.45
N GLU A 278 -10.98 -10.20 -12.15
CA GLU A 278 -11.35 -9.22 -13.19
C GLU A 278 -12.16 -8.04 -12.63
N ARG A 279 -12.78 -8.24 -11.46
CA ARG A 279 -13.67 -7.29 -10.81
C ARG A 279 -13.35 -7.20 -9.34
N ILE A 280 -13.52 -6.01 -8.76
CA ILE A 280 -13.44 -5.80 -7.32
C ILE A 280 -14.45 -4.74 -6.88
N VAL A 281 -15.04 -4.94 -5.71
CA VAL A 281 -15.84 -3.93 -5.03
C VAL A 281 -15.01 -3.36 -3.87
N LEU A 282 -14.77 -2.06 -3.86
CA LEU A 282 -14.16 -1.32 -2.78
C LEU A 282 -15.30 -0.71 -1.96
N THR A 283 -15.50 -1.17 -0.72
CA THR A 283 -16.52 -0.66 0.19
C THR A 283 -15.84 0.01 1.36
N ALA A 284 -15.96 1.33 1.46
CA ALA A 284 -15.16 2.11 2.39
C ALA A 284 -16.02 3.00 3.28
N HIS A 285 -15.68 3.05 4.56
CA HIS A 285 -16.38 3.85 5.55
C HIS A 285 -15.51 4.99 6.06
N SER A 286 -16.10 6.17 6.22
CA SER A 286 -15.46 7.32 6.84
C SER A 286 -14.09 7.61 6.19
N MET A 287 -13.03 7.78 6.99
CA MET A 287 -11.66 8.00 6.52
C MET A 287 -11.16 6.92 5.55
N GLY A 288 -11.67 5.69 5.63
CA GLY A 288 -11.35 4.63 4.67
C GLY A 288 -11.71 5.00 3.22
N GLY A 289 -12.74 5.82 3.02
CA GLY A 289 -13.11 6.32 1.70
C GLY A 289 -12.06 7.27 1.12
N LEU A 290 -11.39 8.06 1.97
CA LEU A 290 -10.28 8.91 1.56
C LEU A 290 -9.07 8.08 1.10
N VAL A 291 -8.75 7.01 1.84
CA VAL A 291 -7.71 6.04 1.49
C VAL A 291 -8.00 5.40 0.13
N ALA A 292 -9.22 4.89 -0.05
CA ALA A 292 -9.66 4.25 -1.30
C ALA A 292 -9.60 5.22 -2.49
N ARG A 293 -10.10 6.45 -2.32
CA ARG A 293 -10.13 7.47 -3.37
C ARG A 293 -8.72 7.92 -3.78
N ASN A 294 -7.81 8.08 -2.83
CA ASN A 294 -6.42 8.43 -3.09
C ASN A 294 -5.66 7.29 -3.80
N PHE A 295 -5.89 6.04 -3.38
CA PHE A 295 -5.41 4.86 -4.11
C PHE A 295 -5.91 4.85 -5.55
N LEU A 296 -7.23 4.99 -5.76
CA LEU A 296 -7.84 4.94 -7.09
C LEU A 296 -7.30 6.01 -8.04
N SER A 297 -7.12 7.25 -7.56
CA SER A 297 -6.62 8.32 -8.44
C SER A 297 -5.14 8.26 -8.77
N ASN A 298 -4.31 7.73 -7.86
CA ASN A 298 -2.87 7.72 -8.08
C ASN A 298 -2.38 6.39 -8.67
N HIS A 299 -3.06 5.29 -8.35
CA HIS A 299 -2.63 3.93 -8.69
C HIS A 299 -3.73 3.05 -9.28
N GLY A 300 -4.99 3.51 -9.33
CA GLY A 300 -6.12 2.69 -9.77
C GLY A 300 -6.01 2.22 -11.22
N SER A 301 -5.34 2.98 -12.10
CA SER A 301 -5.05 2.56 -13.48
C SER A 301 -4.02 1.43 -13.58
N GLN A 302 -3.17 1.27 -12.57
CA GLN A 302 -2.18 0.19 -12.47
C GLN A 302 -2.81 -1.12 -11.99
N LEU A 303 -4.06 -1.09 -11.50
CA LEU A 303 -4.86 -2.27 -11.17
C LEU A 303 -5.90 -2.49 -12.30
N PRO A 304 -5.60 -3.30 -13.33
CA PRO A 304 -6.41 -3.42 -14.54
C PRO A 304 -7.63 -4.32 -14.34
N VAL A 305 -8.56 -3.89 -13.49
CA VAL A 305 -9.80 -4.61 -13.12
C VAL A 305 -10.97 -3.64 -13.16
N GLU A 306 -12.18 -4.13 -13.41
CA GLU A 306 -13.39 -3.31 -13.25
C GLU A 306 -13.62 -3.04 -11.75
N LYS A 307 -13.86 -1.78 -11.39
CA LYS A 307 -13.96 -1.36 -9.98
C LYS A 307 -15.36 -0.81 -9.71
N THR A 308 -16.00 -1.32 -8.66
CA THR A 308 -17.14 -0.62 -8.05
C THR A 308 -16.66 -0.03 -6.74
N PHE A 309 -16.78 1.28 -6.57
CA PHE A 309 -16.43 1.97 -5.34
C PHE A 309 -17.71 2.45 -4.64
N VAL A 310 -17.91 2.02 -3.40
CA VAL A 310 -19.00 2.49 -2.54
C VAL A 310 -18.39 3.15 -1.32
N SER A 311 -18.68 4.44 -1.12
CA SER A 311 -18.30 5.18 0.09
C SER A 311 -19.49 5.31 1.04
N LEU A 312 -19.23 5.25 2.34
CA LEU A 312 -20.22 5.40 3.40
C LEU A 312 -19.72 6.48 4.38
N SER A 313 -20.41 7.61 4.47
CA SER A 313 -20.11 8.72 5.40
C SER A 313 -18.66 9.24 5.31
N THR A 314 -18.11 9.31 4.10
CA THR A 314 -16.70 9.74 3.91
C THR A 314 -16.56 11.26 3.99
N PRO A 315 -15.62 11.80 4.80
CA PRO A 315 -15.39 13.23 4.93
C PRO A 315 -14.58 13.81 3.75
N TRP A 316 -15.16 13.92 2.55
CA TRP A 316 -14.46 14.40 1.35
C TRP A 316 -13.93 15.84 1.43
N GLY A 317 -14.55 16.65 2.27
CA GLY A 317 -14.14 18.01 2.59
C GLY A 317 -13.16 18.09 3.77
N GLY A 318 -12.74 16.97 4.33
CA GLY A 318 -11.94 16.92 5.57
C GLY A 318 -12.80 16.93 6.83
N ASP A 319 -12.14 16.96 7.97
CA ASP A 319 -12.74 16.90 9.30
C ASP A 319 -12.31 18.09 10.16
N ALA A 320 -13.28 18.81 10.72
CA ALA A 320 -13.03 19.98 11.55
C ALA A 320 -12.36 19.61 12.89
N MET A 321 -12.58 18.41 13.42
CA MET A 321 -11.89 17.97 14.63
C MET A 321 -10.41 17.73 14.38
N ALA A 322 -10.04 17.22 13.19
CA ALA A 322 -8.64 17.13 12.79
C ALA A 322 -7.96 18.51 12.72
N ASP A 323 -8.63 19.54 12.16
CA ASP A 323 -8.11 20.92 12.16
C ASP A 323 -7.82 21.41 13.60
N GLN A 324 -8.75 21.19 14.53
CA GLN A 324 -8.57 21.57 15.93
C GLN A 324 -7.47 20.77 16.64
N GLY A 325 -7.40 19.46 16.36
CA GLY A 325 -6.39 18.56 16.92
C GLY A 325 -4.98 18.94 16.49
N VAL A 326 -4.77 19.25 15.20
CA VAL A 326 -3.47 19.71 14.69
C VAL A 326 -3.08 21.06 15.31
N ALA A 327 -4.02 21.99 15.44
CA ALA A 327 -3.74 23.33 15.94
C ALA A 327 -3.44 23.40 17.44
N HIS A 328 -4.05 22.52 18.25
CA HIS A 328 -4.04 22.67 19.72
C HIS A 328 -3.50 21.47 20.49
N SER A 329 -3.34 20.29 19.87
CA SER A 329 -2.87 19.10 20.58
C SER A 329 -1.35 19.13 20.80
N PRO A 330 -0.85 18.75 21.99
CA PRO A 330 0.58 18.60 22.24
C PRO A 330 1.20 17.38 21.52
N ALA A 331 0.37 16.48 20.99
CA ALA A 331 0.79 15.35 20.16
C ALA A 331 -0.18 15.18 18.98
N VAL A 332 0.35 15.16 17.77
CA VAL A 332 -0.44 15.09 16.53
C VAL A 332 -0.29 13.70 15.92
N VAL A 333 -1.42 13.02 15.74
CA VAL A 333 -1.48 11.74 15.03
C VAL A 333 -1.31 12.02 13.52
N PRO A 334 -0.46 11.27 12.79
CA PRO A 334 -0.16 11.55 11.39
C PRO A 334 -1.40 11.73 10.48
N SER A 335 -2.44 10.90 10.63
CA SER A 335 -3.67 11.00 9.83
C SER A 335 -4.44 12.31 10.02
N TRP A 336 -4.31 12.97 11.18
CA TRP A 336 -4.97 14.26 11.40
C TRP A 336 -4.45 15.33 10.44
N ASN A 337 -3.15 15.31 10.11
CA ASN A 337 -2.59 16.25 9.14
C ASN A 337 -3.25 16.10 7.76
N ASP A 338 -3.59 14.88 7.37
CA ASP A 338 -4.17 14.55 6.07
C ASP A 338 -5.70 14.74 6.03
N MET A 339 -6.37 14.79 7.19
CA MET A 339 -7.81 15.01 7.30
C MET A 339 -8.21 16.50 7.40
N GLN A 340 -7.25 17.42 7.52
CA GLN A 340 -7.52 18.86 7.55
C GLN A 340 -8.19 19.32 6.25
N ALA A 341 -9.27 20.11 6.36
CA ALA A 341 -10.07 20.52 5.20
C ALA A 341 -9.24 21.33 4.17
N GLY A 342 -8.40 22.25 4.67
CA GLY A 342 -7.45 23.01 3.87
C GLY A 342 -6.13 22.29 3.59
N GLY A 343 -5.95 21.06 4.09
CA GLY A 343 -4.71 20.32 4.03
C GLY A 343 -4.35 19.81 2.63
N ARG A 344 -3.05 19.61 2.38
CA ARG A 344 -2.50 19.13 1.10
C ARG A 344 -3.22 17.88 0.59
N PHE A 345 -3.46 16.91 1.47
CA PHE A 345 -4.06 15.63 1.11
C PHE A 345 -5.50 15.80 0.61
N ILE A 346 -6.40 16.42 1.39
CA ILE A 346 -7.80 16.69 0.98
C ILE A 346 -7.87 17.49 -0.33
N GLN A 347 -6.98 18.46 -0.52
CA GLN A 347 -6.92 19.25 -1.76
C GLN A 347 -6.39 18.43 -2.95
N SER A 348 -5.61 17.39 -2.70
CA SER A 348 -5.04 16.55 -3.75
C SER A 348 -6.00 15.50 -4.34
N LEU A 349 -7.02 15.08 -3.58
CA LEU A 349 -7.90 13.96 -3.92
C LEU A 349 -8.48 14.06 -5.34
N TYR A 350 -8.86 15.25 -5.78
CA TYR A 350 -9.54 15.49 -7.07
C TYR A 350 -8.64 16.10 -8.14
N ARG A 351 -7.31 16.09 -7.95
CA ARG A 351 -6.36 16.55 -8.99
C ARG A 351 -6.31 15.61 -10.19
N ARG A 352 -6.61 14.32 -9.97
CA ARG A 352 -6.79 13.30 -10.99
C ARG A 352 -8.24 12.81 -10.89
N ALA A 353 -8.89 12.59 -12.02
CA ALA A 353 -10.19 11.94 -12.04
C ALA A 353 -10.05 10.48 -11.58
N LEU A 354 -11.17 9.87 -11.16
CA LEU A 354 -11.22 8.42 -11.03
C LEU A 354 -10.93 7.73 -12.39
N PRO A 355 -10.29 6.56 -12.39
CA PRO A 355 -10.14 5.76 -13.60
C PRO A 355 -11.50 5.49 -14.27
N GLY A 356 -11.54 5.48 -15.61
CA GLY A 356 -12.79 5.30 -16.37
C GLY A 356 -13.47 3.93 -16.16
N ASP A 357 -12.74 2.95 -15.64
CA ASP A 357 -13.23 1.62 -15.26
C ASP A 357 -13.81 1.57 -13.83
N THR A 358 -13.94 2.71 -13.16
CA THR A 358 -14.43 2.83 -11.79
C THR A 358 -15.85 3.40 -11.74
N ALA A 359 -16.77 2.63 -11.19
CA ALA A 359 -18.13 3.05 -10.90
C ALA A 359 -18.28 3.49 -9.45
N TYR A 360 -18.50 4.77 -9.22
CA TYR A 360 -18.57 5.32 -7.86
C TYR A 360 -20.02 5.56 -7.39
N TYR A 361 -20.32 5.15 -6.15
CA TYR A 361 -21.59 5.36 -5.46
C TYR A 361 -21.33 5.97 -4.08
N LEU A 362 -22.05 7.04 -3.76
CA LEU A 362 -21.86 7.80 -2.52
C LEU A 362 -23.04 7.58 -1.58
N PHE A 363 -22.78 7.04 -0.39
CA PHE A 363 -23.75 6.87 0.67
C PHE A 363 -23.37 7.80 1.83
N PHE A 364 -24.34 8.53 2.37
CA PHE A 364 -24.10 9.50 3.45
C PHE A 364 -25.18 9.40 4.53
N GLY A 365 -24.79 9.62 5.78
CA GLY A 365 -25.69 9.68 6.93
C GLY A 365 -26.12 11.12 7.21
N HIS A 366 -27.23 11.32 7.90
CA HIS A 366 -27.65 12.67 8.30
C HIS A 366 -28.38 12.72 9.65
N ALA A 367 -28.28 11.67 10.46
CA ALA A 367 -28.94 11.61 11.78
C ALA A 367 -28.13 12.27 12.91
N GLY A 368 -27.29 13.25 12.59
CA GLY A 368 -26.57 14.03 13.59
C GLY A 368 -27.52 14.88 14.44
N ARG A 369 -27.32 14.85 15.76
CA ARG A 369 -28.12 15.67 16.68
C ARG A 369 -27.59 17.09 16.71
N TYR A 370 -28.51 18.06 16.70
CA TYR A 370 -28.19 19.45 16.93
C TYR A 370 -27.48 19.64 18.29
N SER A 371 -26.40 20.42 18.30
CA SER A 371 -25.71 20.87 19.51
C SER A 371 -25.36 22.35 19.37
N LEU A 372 -25.39 23.11 20.47
CA LEU A 372 -24.94 24.50 20.49
C LEU A 372 -23.46 24.65 20.09
N LEU A 373 -22.67 23.56 20.18
CA LEU A 373 -21.27 23.50 19.76
C LEU A 373 -21.09 23.06 18.29
N HIS A 374 -22.14 22.52 17.66
CA HIS A 374 -22.14 22.06 16.26
C HIS A 374 -23.42 22.53 15.56
N SER A 375 -23.39 23.76 15.04
CA SER A 375 -24.53 24.39 14.36
C SER A 375 -24.73 23.93 12.91
N ALA A 376 -23.83 23.13 12.36
CA ALA A 376 -23.93 22.55 11.03
C ALA A 376 -24.70 21.21 11.06
N ASN A 377 -25.34 20.86 9.95
CA ASN A 377 -25.91 19.52 9.77
C ASN A 377 -24.79 18.49 9.66
N THR A 378 -24.91 17.40 10.42
CA THR A 378 -23.91 16.33 10.50
C THR A 378 -24.57 14.96 10.47
N ASP A 379 -23.76 13.93 10.29
CA ASP A 379 -24.12 12.54 10.63
C ASP A 379 -23.79 12.19 12.11
N GLY A 380 -23.48 13.19 12.94
CA GLY A 380 -23.05 13.01 14.32
C GLY A 380 -21.53 13.04 14.51
N ALA A 381 -20.73 12.92 13.44
CA ALA A 381 -19.28 13.10 13.48
C ALA A 381 -18.79 14.06 12.39
N VAL A 382 -19.26 13.87 11.15
CA VAL A 382 -18.82 14.62 9.97
C VAL A 382 -19.94 15.55 9.52
N THR A 383 -19.57 16.70 8.95
CA THR A 383 -20.56 17.62 8.38
C THR A 383 -21.06 17.12 7.03
N LEU A 384 -22.35 17.34 6.74
CA LEU A 384 -22.92 17.04 5.42
C LEU A 384 -22.18 17.78 4.29
N ALA A 385 -21.67 18.98 4.55
CA ALA A 385 -20.87 19.73 3.58
C ALA A 385 -19.57 18.99 3.20
N SER A 386 -18.96 18.28 4.16
CA SER A 386 -17.80 17.43 3.91
C SER A 386 -18.19 16.14 3.20
N GLU A 387 -19.25 15.45 3.64
CA GLU A 387 -19.77 14.22 2.99
C GLU A 387 -20.28 14.45 1.57
N LEU A 388 -20.75 15.65 1.27
CA LEU A 388 -21.31 16.05 -0.02
C LEU A 388 -20.45 17.11 -0.71
N ARG A 389 -19.12 17.02 -0.59
CA ARG A 389 -18.22 17.90 -1.36
C ARG A 389 -18.56 17.86 -2.86
N PRO A 390 -18.67 19.01 -3.56
CA PRO A 390 -19.16 19.04 -4.96
C PRO A 390 -18.42 18.11 -5.92
N GLN A 391 -17.09 18.00 -5.79
CA GLN A 391 -16.29 17.11 -6.65
C GLN A 391 -16.63 15.63 -6.41
N ALA A 392 -16.91 15.22 -5.16
CA ALA A 392 -17.34 13.86 -4.85
C ALA A 392 -18.70 13.55 -5.49
N GLN A 393 -19.63 14.51 -5.42
CA GLN A 393 -20.96 14.38 -6.03
C GLN A 393 -20.87 14.27 -7.55
N ALA A 394 -19.99 15.07 -8.18
CA ALA A 394 -19.82 15.09 -9.63
C ALA A 394 -19.26 13.76 -10.19
N GLU A 395 -18.41 13.06 -9.44
CA GLU A 395 -17.88 11.74 -9.82
C GLU A 395 -18.86 10.59 -9.49
N ALA A 396 -19.81 10.80 -8.56
CA ALA A 396 -20.72 9.76 -8.13
C ALA A 396 -21.81 9.50 -9.18
N ARG A 397 -21.98 8.23 -9.55
CA ARG A 397 -23.07 7.80 -10.42
C ARG A 397 -24.43 7.98 -9.75
N MET A 398 -24.50 7.70 -8.46
CA MET A 398 -25.68 7.87 -7.62
C MET A 398 -25.25 8.28 -6.22
N ILE A 399 -26.12 9.05 -5.57
CA ILE A 399 -25.96 9.56 -4.21
C ILE A 399 -27.18 9.10 -3.41
N TYR A 400 -26.96 8.50 -2.24
CA TYR A 400 -28.01 8.01 -1.35
C TYR A 400 -27.82 8.56 0.06
N GLY A 401 -28.84 9.23 0.59
CA GLY A 401 -28.89 9.71 1.97
C GLY A 401 -29.70 8.77 2.85
N PHE A 402 -29.28 8.63 4.10
CA PHE A 402 -29.93 7.78 5.10
C PHE A 402 -30.09 8.50 6.43
N ASP A 403 -31.20 8.23 7.12
CA ASP A 403 -31.43 8.66 8.50
C ASP A 403 -30.63 7.79 9.48
N GLU A 404 -29.32 7.81 9.30
CA GLU A 404 -28.33 7.07 10.05
C GLU A 404 -27.25 8.04 10.53
N ASP A 405 -26.66 7.74 11.68
CA ASP A 405 -25.47 8.42 12.16
C ASP A 405 -24.20 7.83 11.53
N HIS A 406 -23.07 8.44 11.80
CA HIS A 406 -21.77 8.08 11.25
C HIS A 406 -21.44 6.59 11.40
N THR A 407 -21.91 5.95 12.47
CA THR A 407 -21.60 4.55 12.80
C THR A 407 -22.77 3.61 12.53
N SER A 408 -24.01 4.05 12.75
CA SER A 408 -25.21 3.23 12.57
C SER A 408 -25.42 2.84 11.11
N ILE A 409 -24.90 3.64 10.16
CA ILE A 409 -24.89 3.34 8.73
C ILE A 409 -24.28 1.95 8.40
N LEU A 410 -23.34 1.46 9.21
CA LEU A 410 -22.70 0.14 9.04
C LEU A 410 -23.56 -1.04 9.50
N ARG A 411 -24.65 -0.78 10.23
CA ARG A 411 -25.53 -1.81 10.80
C ARG A 411 -26.97 -1.69 10.31
N SER A 412 -27.23 -0.74 9.42
CA SER A 412 -28.57 -0.41 8.94
C SER A 412 -29.07 -1.41 7.89
N PRO A 413 -30.25 -2.02 8.09
CA PRO A 413 -30.89 -2.83 7.08
C PRO A 413 -31.24 -2.06 5.80
N GLN A 414 -31.61 -0.78 5.91
CA GLN A 414 -31.97 0.05 4.76
C GLN A 414 -30.74 0.36 3.91
N VAL A 415 -29.63 0.72 4.56
CA VAL A 415 -28.34 0.95 3.89
C VAL A 415 -27.90 -0.33 3.18
N PHE A 416 -27.92 -1.48 3.87
CA PHE A 416 -27.47 -2.73 3.28
C PHE A 416 -28.37 -3.15 2.10
N ALA A 417 -29.69 -2.99 2.18
CA ALA A 417 -30.57 -3.28 1.06
C ALA A 417 -30.23 -2.45 -0.18
N ARG A 418 -29.90 -1.17 0.00
CA ARG A 418 -29.44 -0.31 -1.10
C ARG A 418 -28.06 -0.72 -1.61
N TYR A 419 -27.15 -1.06 -0.71
CA TYR A 419 -25.83 -1.56 -1.04
C TYR A 419 -25.89 -2.84 -1.88
N ALA A 420 -26.70 -3.82 -1.48
CA ALA A 420 -26.93 -5.05 -2.23
C ALA A 420 -27.47 -4.76 -3.65
N ALA A 421 -28.41 -3.82 -3.79
CA ALA A 421 -28.89 -3.39 -5.11
C ALA A 421 -27.80 -2.75 -5.98
N VAL A 422 -26.85 -2.03 -5.38
CA VAL A 422 -25.66 -1.52 -6.08
C VAL A 422 -24.75 -2.65 -6.53
N LEU A 423 -24.52 -3.66 -5.68
CA LEU A 423 -23.75 -4.84 -6.04
C LEU A 423 -24.39 -5.63 -7.19
N ASP A 424 -25.72 -5.78 -7.16
CA ASP A 424 -26.48 -6.42 -8.23
C ASP A 424 -26.43 -5.61 -9.53
N ALA A 425 -26.53 -4.28 -9.47
CA ALA A 425 -26.40 -3.42 -10.64
C ALA A 425 -24.97 -3.43 -11.21
N ALA A 426 -23.95 -3.51 -10.35
CA ALA A 426 -22.55 -3.67 -10.78
C ALA A 426 -22.34 -5.01 -11.51
N MET A 427 -23.07 -6.05 -11.09
CA MET A 427 -23.08 -7.35 -11.77
C MET A 427 -23.90 -7.37 -13.06
N ALA A 428 -25.01 -6.65 -13.08
CA ALA A 428 -25.91 -6.53 -14.22
C ALA A 428 -25.41 -5.55 -15.28
N ARG A 429 -24.36 -4.77 -14.98
CA ARG A 429 -23.67 -3.98 -16.01
C ARG A 429 -23.32 -4.92 -17.16
N PRO A 430 -23.86 -4.69 -18.36
CA PRO A 430 -23.39 -5.40 -19.52
C PRO A 430 -21.96 -4.93 -19.76
N GLY A 431 -20.98 -5.71 -19.32
CA GLY A 431 -19.77 -5.82 -20.11
C GLY A 431 -20.18 -6.47 -21.41
N THR A 432 -20.66 -5.70 -22.40
CA THR A 432 -20.83 -6.15 -23.79
C THR A 432 -21.46 -7.54 -23.97
N ALA A 433 -22.80 -7.69 -24.00
CA ALA A 433 -23.43 -9.02 -24.20
C ALA A 433 -22.91 -10.05 -23.14
N PRO A 434 -23.20 -11.37 -23.16
CA PRO A 434 -22.15 -12.30 -22.74
C PRO A 434 -20.93 -11.94 -23.59
N ALA A 435 -19.79 -11.59 -22.96
CA ALA A 435 -18.56 -11.37 -23.71
C ALA A 435 -18.44 -12.52 -24.71
N ALA A 436 -18.52 -12.22 -26.01
CA ALA A 436 -18.37 -13.23 -27.04
C ALA A 436 -17.14 -14.04 -26.65
N PRO A 437 -17.24 -15.37 -26.48
CA PRO A 437 -16.31 -16.14 -25.65
C PRO A 437 -14.90 -15.65 -25.91
N GLY A 438 -14.29 -14.96 -24.95
CA GLY A 438 -12.98 -14.36 -25.21
C GLY A 438 -11.95 -15.46 -25.43
N GLY A 439 -10.90 -15.14 -26.17
CA GLY A 439 -9.78 -16.05 -26.25
C GLY A 439 -8.90 -15.92 -25.01
N HIS A 440 -8.05 -16.92 -24.78
CA HIS A 440 -7.13 -16.90 -23.66
C HIS A 440 -5.70 -17.04 -24.18
N LEU A 441 -4.72 -16.76 -23.33
CA LEU A 441 -3.32 -17.08 -23.59
C LEU A 441 -2.82 -18.00 -22.50
N ARG A 442 -1.98 -18.96 -22.86
CA ARG A 442 -1.18 -19.69 -21.88
C ARG A 442 0.26 -19.19 -21.95
N VAL A 443 0.76 -18.62 -20.85
CA VAL A 443 2.11 -18.04 -20.79
C VAL A 443 3.00 -18.89 -19.89
N ALA A 444 4.13 -19.31 -20.43
CA ALA A 444 5.20 -19.98 -19.71
C ALA A 444 6.48 -19.16 -19.81
N LEU A 445 6.99 -18.73 -18.66
CA LEU A 445 8.26 -18.04 -18.56
C LEU A 445 9.37 -19.05 -18.25
N ARG A 446 10.53 -18.91 -18.87
CA ARG A 446 11.74 -19.68 -18.56
C ARG A 446 12.88 -18.72 -18.32
N HIS A 447 13.59 -18.85 -17.20
CA HIS A 447 14.74 -18.00 -16.90
C HIS A 447 16.01 -18.74 -17.26
N ARG A 448 16.83 -18.17 -18.14
CA ARG A 448 18.12 -18.74 -18.49
C ARG A 448 19.18 -18.26 -17.51
N GLY A 449 19.81 -19.18 -16.78
CA GLY A 449 21.04 -18.88 -16.03
C GLY A 449 20.89 -18.00 -14.79
N ALA A 450 19.74 -17.97 -14.12
CA ALA A 450 19.63 -17.28 -12.82
C ALA A 450 19.96 -18.25 -11.68
N GLY A 451 21.25 -18.39 -11.35
CA GLY A 451 21.61 -18.86 -10.02
C GLY A 451 21.07 -17.86 -8.99
N ALA A 452 20.43 -18.35 -7.93
CA ALA A 452 20.13 -17.62 -6.70
C ALA A 452 19.25 -16.33 -6.73
N LEU A 453 19.07 -15.65 -7.86
CA LEU A 453 18.41 -14.34 -7.92
C LEU A 453 16.90 -14.44 -8.20
N ALA A 454 16.09 -13.71 -7.42
CA ALA A 454 14.65 -13.59 -7.66
C ALA A 454 14.41 -12.52 -8.74
N PRO A 455 13.80 -12.86 -9.89
CA PRO A 455 13.48 -11.88 -10.92
C PRO A 455 12.48 -10.84 -10.41
N ALA A 456 12.56 -9.61 -10.91
CA ALA A 456 11.44 -8.67 -10.79
C ALA A 456 10.20 -9.22 -11.51
N GLU A 457 9.03 -8.91 -10.97
CA GLU A 457 7.77 -9.45 -11.48
C GLU A 457 7.47 -8.93 -12.90
N PRO A 458 7.32 -9.81 -13.90
CA PRO A 458 7.12 -9.39 -15.28
C PRO A 458 5.74 -8.79 -15.56
N LEU A 459 5.65 -8.03 -16.64
CA LEU A 459 4.41 -7.52 -17.24
C LEU A 459 4.25 -8.13 -18.63
N LEU A 460 3.11 -8.77 -18.88
CA LEU A 460 2.68 -9.13 -20.23
C LEU A 460 2.04 -7.91 -20.88
N VAL A 461 2.50 -7.58 -22.07
CA VAL A 461 1.99 -6.46 -22.85
C VAL A 461 1.36 -7.00 -24.13
N LEU A 462 0.05 -6.82 -24.29
CA LEU A 462 -0.66 -7.13 -25.52
C LEU A 462 -0.97 -5.82 -26.24
N THR A 463 -0.37 -5.61 -27.41
CA THR A 463 -0.68 -4.48 -28.29
C THR A 463 -1.59 -4.96 -29.41
N PRO A 464 -2.88 -4.56 -29.45
CA PRO A 464 -3.78 -4.95 -30.53
C PRO A 464 -3.28 -4.45 -31.88
N ALA A 465 -3.51 -5.20 -32.95
CA ALA A 465 -3.22 -4.75 -34.32
C ALA A 465 -4.14 -3.59 -34.76
N ASP A 466 -5.34 -3.52 -34.19
CA ASP A 466 -6.24 -2.38 -34.32
C ASP A 466 -5.84 -1.29 -33.32
N ALA A 467 -5.25 -0.20 -33.83
CA ALA A 467 -4.78 0.90 -33.01
C ALA A 467 -5.91 1.67 -32.27
N ALA A 468 -7.18 1.47 -32.65
CA ALA A 468 -8.32 2.00 -31.89
C ALA A 468 -8.48 1.31 -30.53
N GLN A 469 -7.93 0.10 -30.37
CA GLN A 469 -7.90 -0.63 -29.11
C GLN A 469 -6.62 -0.31 -28.34
N GLY A 470 -6.78 0.12 -27.08
CA GLY A 470 -5.65 0.38 -26.20
C GLY A 470 -4.82 -0.87 -25.90
N ARG A 471 -3.54 -0.68 -25.60
CA ARG A 471 -2.65 -1.73 -25.10
C ARG A 471 -3.18 -2.31 -23.79
N ILE A 472 -3.14 -3.63 -23.65
CA ILE A 472 -3.52 -4.36 -22.43
C ILE A 472 -2.24 -4.75 -21.69
N VAL A 473 -2.16 -4.46 -20.40
CA VAL A 473 -1.04 -4.83 -19.54
C VAL A 473 -1.53 -5.77 -18.46
N VAL A 474 -0.94 -6.96 -18.39
CA VAL A 474 -1.30 -8.00 -17.42
C VAL A 474 -0.08 -8.30 -16.55
N PRO A 475 -0.12 -8.02 -15.25
CA PRO A 475 0.92 -8.42 -14.32
C PRO A 475 1.05 -9.95 -14.26
N LEU A 476 2.28 -10.46 -14.25
CA LEU A 476 2.60 -11.89 -14.16
C LEU A 476 3.37 -12.20 -12.87
N LEU A 477 3.49 -13.50 -12.57
CA LEU A 477 4.48 -13.99 -11.62
C LEU A 477 5.72 -14.48 -12.38
N ALA A 478 6.92 -14.16 -11.89
CA ALA A 478 8.19 -14.60 -12.46
C ALA A 478 8.31 -16.14 -12.54
N GLY A 479 7.62 -16.82 -11.62
CA GLY A 479 7.48 -18.27 -11.55
C GLY A 479 6.41 -18.88 -12.45
N ASP A 480 5.71 -18.11 -13.29
CA ASP A 480 4.62 -18.65 -14.13
C ASP A 480 5.15 -19.68 -15.15
N ARG A 481 4.57 -20.90 -15.11
CA ARG A 481 4.92 -22.05 -15.97
C ARG A 481 3.70 -22.60 -16.71
N GLY A 482 3.07 -21.78 -17.55
CA GLY A 482 1.88 -22.18 -18.32
C GLY A 482 0.57 -21.69 -17.70
N ARG A 483 0.60 -20.52 -17.07
CA ARG A 483 -0.59 -19.90 -16.51
C ARG A 483 -1.52 -19.43 -17.63
N ARG A 484 -2.83 -19.68 -17.48
CA ARG A 484 -3.88 -19.24 -18.40
C ARG A 484 -4.33 -17.84 -18.02
N LEU A 485 -4.35 -16.92 -18.99
CA LEU A 485 -4.70 -15.51 -18.85
C LEU A 485 -5.84 -15.16 -19.81
N GLY A 486 -6.66 -14.18 -19.43
CA GLY A 486 -7.84 -13.75 -20.17
C GLY A 486 -9.12 -13.89 -19.33
N PRO A 487 -10.30 -13.74 -19.95
CA PRO A 487 -10.54 -13.65 -21.38
C PRO A 487 -10.06 -12.33 -21.99
N PHE A 488 -9.50 -12.39 -23.19
CA PHE A 488 -9.21 -11.23 -24.03
C PHE A 488 -10.18 -11.17 -25.20
N ALA A 489 -10.44 -9.96 -25.71
CA ALA A 489 -11.21 -9.79 -26.92
C ALA A 489 -10.58 -10.59 -28.09
N PRO A 490 -11.37 -11.21 -28.98
CA PRO A 490 -10.82 -11.84 -30.17
C PRO A 490 -10.11 -10.83 -31.07
N GLY A 491 -8.92 -11.16 -31.54
CA GLY A 491 -8.11 -10.25 -32.36
C GLY A 491 -6.67 -10.75 -32.57
N VAL A 492 -5.90 -9.98 -33.33
CA VAL A 492 -4.46 -10.21 -33.51
C VAL A 492 -3.71 -9.22 -32.62
N TYR A 493 -2.80 -9.73 -31.81
CA TYR A 493 -2.02 -8.98 -30.84
C TYR A 493 -0.54 -9.15 -31.11
N ASP A 494 0.22 -8.07 -30.99
CA ASP A 494 1.67 -8.13 -30.79
C ASP A 494 1.94 -8.25 -29.29
N VAL A 495 2.42 -9.42 -28.87
CA VAL A 495 2.61 -9.76 -27.47
C VAL A 495 4.09 -9.66 -27.10
N ALA A 496 4.37 -9.02 -25.98
CA ALA A 496 5.71 -8.86 -25.42
C ALA A 496 5.70 -9.06 -23.90
N VAL A 497 6.86 -9.32 -23.32
CA VAL A 497 7.06 -9.35 -21.86
C VAL A 497 8.12 -8.35 -21.48
N VAL A 498 7.82 -7.52 -20.49
CA VAL A 498 8.74 -6.58 -19.85
C VAL A 498 9.07 -7.11 -18.47
N SER A 499 10.35 -7.34 -18.16
CA SER A 499 10.80 -7.81 -16.85
C SER A 499 12.12 -7.11 -16.52
N PRO A 500 12.16 -6.19 -15.55
CA PRO A 500 13.38 -5.48 -15.18
C PRO A 500 14.56 -6.44 -14.91
N GLY A 501 15.74 -6.13 -15.46
CA GLY A 501 16.90 -7.02 -15.42
C GLY A 501 16.88 -8.15 -16.48
N PHE A 502 15.86 -8.25 -17.33
CA PHE A 502 15.74 -9.34 -18.32
C PHE A 502 15.33 -8.85 -19.71
N SER A 503 15.86 -9.53 -20.72
CA SER A 503 15.46 -9.46 -22.12
C SER A 503 14.59 -10.67 -22.45
N ALA A 504 13.41 -10.43 -23.04
CA ALA A 504 12.51 -11.50 -23.47
C ALA A 504 12.89 -12.02 -24.86
N GLN A 505 12.89 -13.34 -25.04
CA GLN A 505 13.07 -14.02 -26.31
C GLN A 505 11.89 -14.97 -26.62
N PRO A 506 11.16 -14.74 -27.73
CA PRO A 506 11.28 -13.59 -28.63
C PRO A 506 10.85 -12.29 -27.95
N ALA A 507 11.43 -11.15 -28.35
CA ALA A 507 11.09 -9.84 -27.78
C ALA A 507 9.63 -9.45 -28.05
N ARG A 508 9.10 -9.89 -29.19
CA ARG A 508 7.73 -9.70 -29.64
C ARG A 508 7.24 -10.92 -30.41
N ARG A 509 5.98 -11.27 -30.25
CA ARG A 509 5.33 -12.34 -31.00
C ARG A 509 3.91 -11.94 -31.37
N LYS A 510 3.60 -11.99 -32.67
CA LYS A 510 2.22 -11.86 -33.13
C LYS A 510 1.42 -13.12 -32.77
N VAL A 511 0.28 -12.93 -32.12
CA VAL A 511 -0.62 -14.02 -31.70
C VAL A 511 -2.05 -13.66 -32.09
N ALA A 512 -2.74 -14.59 -32.75
CA ALA A 512 -4.18 -14.51 -32.96
C ALA A 512 -4.86 -15.14 -31.74
N ILE A 513 -5.66 -14.35 -31.04
CA ILE A 513 -6.49 -14.78 -29.92
C ILE A 513 -7.91 -14.88 -30.46
N ALA A 514 -8.47 -16.09 -30.46
CA ALA A 514 -9.83 -16.34 -30.93
C ALA A 514 -10.68 -16.98 -29.84
N ALA A 515 -11.99 -16.89 -29.99
CA ALA A 515 -12.94 -17.41 -29.04
C ALA A 515 -12.73 -18.90 -28.75
N GLY A 516 -12.64 -19.26 -27.47
CA GLY A 516 -12.42 -20.65 -27.02
C GLY A 516 -11.02 -21.22 -27.31
N GLN A 517 -10.12 -20.46 -27.93
CA GLN A 517 -8.74 -20.87 -28.15
C GLN A 517 -7.82 -20.38 -27.02
N VAL A 518 -6.74 -21.14 -26.78
CA VAL A 518 -5.71 -20.83 -25.77
C VAL A 518 -4.31 -20.98 -26.39
N PRO A 519 -3.90 -20.09 -27.32
CA PRO A 519 -2.54 -20.08 -27.84
C PRO A 519 -1.48 -20.07 -26.73
N GLU A 520 -0.40 -20.83 -26.96
CA GLU A 520 0.71 -20.97 -26.00
C GLU A 520 1.89 -20.06 -26.35
N LEU A 521 2.39 -19.38 -25.34
CA LEU A 521 3.53 -18.48 -25.35
C LEU A 521 4.61 -19.01 -24.40
N ASP A 522 5.61 -19.65 -24.97
CA ASP A 522 6.87 -19.90 -24.30
C ASP A 522 7.80 -18.70 -24.51
N ILE A 523 8.24 -18.08 -23.42
CA ILE A 523 9.11 -16.90 -23.44
C ILE A 523 10.33 -17.19 -22.56
N GLU A 524 11.51 -17.10 -23.16
CA GLU A 524 12.77 -17.16 -22.41
C GLU A 524 13.17 -15.76 -21.94
N LEU A 525 13.44 -15.60 -20.65
CA LEU A 525 13.96 -14.40 -20.04
C LEU A 525 15.47 -14.58 -19.84
N GLN A 526 16.24 -13.76 -20.56
CA GLN A 526 17.70 -13.75 -20.50
C GLN A 526 18.18 -12.59 -19.62
N PRO A 527 19.02 -12.85 -18.61
CA PRO A 527 19.62 -11.82 -17.77
C PRO A 527 20.31 -10.73 -18.59
N VAL A 528 20.02 -9.46 -18.29
CA VAL A 528 20.73 -8.29 -18.81
C VAL A 528 20.93 -7.28 -17.70
N GLY A 529 22.03 -6.53 -17.73
CA GLY A 529 22.25 -5.44 -16.78
C GLY A 529 21.32 -4.27 -17.11
N THR A 530 20.63 -3.76 -16.09
CA THR A 530 19.76 -2.58 -16.21
C THR A 530 19.97 -1.64 -15.04
N LEU A 531 19.87 -0.34 -15.29
CA LEU A 531 19.82 0.69 -14.25
C LEU A 531 18.66 1.63 -14.54
N PHE A 532 17.69 1.67 -13.62
CA PHE A 532 16.59 2.62 -13.66
C PHE A 532 16.76 3.64 -12.54
N GLY A 533 16.37 4.88 -12.79
CA GLY A 533 16.30 5.90 -11.75
C GLY A 533 15.33 7.01 -12.08
N TYR A 534 14.93 7.73 -11.04
CA TYR A 534 14.11 8.93 -11.19
C TYR A 534 14.44 9.96 -10.12
N ILE A 535 14.27 11.23 -10.47
CA ILE A 535 14.43 12.36 -9.56
C ILE A 535 13.09 12.57 -8.87
N GLY A 536 13.05 12.50 -7.54
CA GLY A 536 11.83 12.68 -6.77
C GLY A 536 11.40 14.14 -6.70
N ALA A 537 10.10 14.40 -6.65
CA ALA A 537 9.54 15.73 -6.46
C ALA A 537 10.03 16.39 -5.16
N ASP A 538 10.17 17.71 -5.13
CA ASP A 538 10.51 18.42 -3.90
C ASP A 538 9.42 18.24 -2.85
N VAL A 539 9.83 17.96 -1.61
CA VAL A 539 8.93 17.76 -0.48
C VAL A 539 9.42 18.58 0.72
N ALA A 540 8.48 19.20 1.43
CA ALA A 540 8.78 19.81 2.73
C ALA A 540 9.15 18.73 3.77
N PRO A 541 9.81 19.08 4.89
CA PRO A 541 10.00 18.16 6.00
C PRO A 541 8.67 17.51 6.42
N GLY A 542 8.65 16.18 6.55
CA GLY A 542 7.44 15.40 6.83
C GLY A 542 6.46 15.24 5.66
N GLY A 543 6.72 15.86 4.50
CA GLY A 543 5.87 15.82 3.30
C GLY A 543 5.95 14.52 2.48
N ASN A 544 6.76 13.56 2.92
CA ASN A 544 6.83 12.21 2.37
C ASN A 544 7.01 11.19 3.52
N PRO A 545 5.94 10.90 4.27
CA PRO A 545 6.02 10.01 5.42
C PRO A 545 6.47 8.58 5.05
N ALA A 546 6.90 7.79 6.03
CA ALA A 546 7.26 6.40 5.83
C ALA A 546 6.15 5.64 5.09
N GLY A 547 6.51 4.86 4.08
CA GLY A 547 5.55 4.09 3.30
C GLY A 547 4.85 4.85 2.19
N SER A 548 5.09 6.15 2.02
CA SER A 548 4.53 6.92 0.89
C SER A 548 5.38 6.81 -0.38
N PHE A 549 4.73 6.88 -1.54
CA PHE A 549 5.43 7.01 -2.82
C PHE A 549 5.83 8.47 -3.05
N ARG A 550 7.08 8.69 -3.45
CA ARG A 550 7.55 10.00 -3.88
C ARG A 550 7.45 10.08 -5.40
N GLU A 551 6.50 10.87 -5.90
CA GLU A 551 6.28 11.07 -7.33
C GLU A 551 7.55 11.61 -8.04
N PRO A 552 7.75 11.31 -9.33
CA PRO A 552 8.79 11.95 -10.13
C PRO A 552 8.63 13.48 -10.16
N HIS A 553 9.77 14.18 -10.23
CA HIS A 553 9.78 15.63 -10.18
C HIS A 553 9.03 16.23 -11.40
N PRO A 554 7.95 17.00 -11.18
CA PRO A 554 7.00 17.31 -12.25
C PRO A 554 7.53 18.29 -13.30
N GLY A 555 8.56 19.07 -12.97
CA GLY A 555 9.10 20.11 -13.86
C GLY A 555 10.59 20.36 -13.70
N ILE A 556 11.38 19.31 -13.47
CA ILE A 556 12.84 19.46 -13.44
C ILE A 556 13.36 19.52 -14.87
N ASP A 557 14.24 20.47 -15.15
CA ASP A 557 15.03 20.51 -16.38
C ASP A 557 16.38 19.82 -16.11
N ILE A 558 16.61 18.68 -16.76
CA ILE A 558 17.87 17.95 -16.66
C ILE A 558 18.66 18.22 -17.93
N GLU A 559 19.91 18.65 -17.77
CA GLU A 559 20.84 18.90 -18.89
C GLU A 559 21.42 17.59 -19.41
N ALA A 560 21.91 16.74 -18.51
CA ALA A 560 22.52 15.46 -18.86
C ALA A 560 22.42 14.43 -17.72
N ILE A 561 22.30 13.18 -18.12
CA ILE A 561 22.41 11.99 -17.27
C ILE A 561 23.51 11.12 -17.86
N THR A 562 24.68 11.10 -17.23
CA THR A 562 25.86 10.36 -17.71
C THR A 562 26.12 9.17 -16.81
N LEU A 563 26.26 8.00 -17.43
CA LEU A 563 26.66 6.75 -16.79
C LEU A 563 28.03 6.32 -17.35
N SER A 564 29.01 6.09 -16.47
CA SER A 564 30.34 5.62 -16.86
C SER A 564 30.81 4.47 -15.98
N GLY A 565 31.38 3.42 -16.58
CA GLY A 565 31.80 2.21 -15.87
C GLY A 565 31.97 1.03 -16.82
N ALA A 566 32.71 0.00 -16.41
CA ALA A 566 32.93 -1.23 -17.19
C ALA A 566 33.31 -1.00 -18.68
N GLY A 567 34.10 0.03 -18.96
CA GLY A 567 34.57 0.36 -20.32
C GLY A 567 33.54 1.05 -21.22
N ILE A 568 32.39 1.47 -20.69
CA ILE A 568 31.39 2.25 -21.41
C ILE A 568 31.16 3.62 -20.77
N GLU A 569 30.77 4.59 -21.59
CA GLU A 569 30.23 5.88 -21.17
C GLU A 569 29.01 6.20 -22.04
N ARG A 570 27.86 6.44 -21.42
CA ARG A 570 26.61 6.75 -22.10
C ARG A 570 25.98 7.97 -21.47
N THR A 571 25.47 8.89 -22.29
CA THR A 571 24.81 10.11 -21.83
C THR A 571 23.42 10.22 -22.44
N LEU A 572 22.43 10.51 -21.60
CA LEU A 572 21.04 10.76 -21.99
C LEU A 572 20.67 12.21 -21.71
N VAL A 573 19.86 12.78 -22.60
CA VAL A 573 19.18 14.06 -22.40
C VAL A 573 17.68 13.75 -22.35
N PRO A 574 16.99 14.00 -21.22
CA PRO A 574 15.59 13.63 -21.11
C PRO A 574 14.68 14.39 -22.08
N ASP A 575 13.74 13.68 -22.71
CA ASP A 575 12.67 14.31 -23.47
C ASP A 575 11.72 15.03 -22.49
N ARG A 576 11.62 16.37 -22.65
CA ARG A 576 10.82 17.23 -21.77
C ARG A 576 9.31 17.08 -22.00
N GLY A 577 8.92 16.65 -23.21
CA GLY A 577 7.52 16.44 -23.60
C GLY A 577 6.93 15.15 -23.04
N ARG A 578 7.78 14.22 -22.60
CA ARG A 578 7.38 12.93 -22.02
C ARG A 578 7.54 12.93 -20.50
N THR A 579 6.57 12.34 -19.81
CA THR A 579 6.61 12.13 -18.35
C THR A 579 6.92 10.69 -17.94
N GLU A 580 6.94 9.76 -18.90
CA GLU A 580 7.15 8.33 -18.66
C GLU A 580 8.15 7.74 -19.67
N LEU A 581 8.82 6.68 -19.25
CA LEU A 581 9.70 5.88 -20.11
C LEU A 581 8.88 5.04 -21.10
N GLY A 582 9.40 4.86 -22.30
CA GLY A 582 8.75 4.11 -23.36
C GLY A 582 8.96 2.62 -23.17
N ILE A 583 7.87 1.86 -23.03
CA ILE A 583 7.91 0.39 -23.04
C ILE A 583 8.61 -0.12 -24.30
N ASP A 584 8.39 0.52 -25.45
CA ASP A 584 8.99 0.10 -26.71
C ASP A 584 10.52 0.32 -26.75
N SER A 585 11.03 1.34 -26.04
CA SER A 585 12.48 1.56 -25.86
C SER A 585 13.10 0.39 -25.10
N TYR A 586 12.48 -0.01 -23.99
CA TYR A 586 12.92 -1.15 -23.18
C TYR A 586 12.92 -2.46 -23.99
N LEU A 587 11.82 -2.74 -24.69
CA LEU A 587 11.69 -3.94 -25.54
C LEU A 587 12.69 -3.96 -26.70
N ALA A 588 13.13 -2.79 -27.17
CA ALA A 588 14.16 -2.67 -28.19
C ALA A 588 15.59 -2.72 -27.63
N GLY A 589 15.77 -2.87 -26.32
CA GLY A 589 17.07 -2.82 -25.66
C GLY A 589 17.75 -1.46 -25.78
N LYS A 590 16.98 -0.37 -25.78
CA LYS A 590 17.46 1.00 -25.92
C LYS A 590 17.33 1.76 -24.60
N ASP A 591 18.39 2.50 -24.27
CA ASP A 591 18.36 3.47 -23.18
C ASP A 591 17.28 4.53 -23.45
N ASP A 592 16.68 5.08 -22.40
CA ASP A 592 15.57 6.04 -22.52
C ASP A 592 15.58 7.03 -21.36
N ALA A 593 15.12 8.25 -21.61
CA ALA A 593 14.99 9.29 -20.59
C ALA A 593 13.81 10.21 -20.92
N ALA A 594 12.95 10.41 -19.92
CA ALA A 594 11.74 11.21 -20.02
C ALA A 594 11.60 12.08 -18.78
N ARG A 595 11.73 13.41 -18.97
CA ARG A 595 11.72 14.42 -17.91
C ARG A 595 12.57 14.04 -16.70
N ALA A 596 11.96 13.48 -15.66
CA ALA A 596 12.60 13.15 -14.37
C ALA A 596 12.98 11.66 -14.24
N MET A 597 12.79 10.84 -15.27
CA MET A 597 13.03 9.40 -15.25
C MET A 597 14.04 9.00 -16.32
N PHE A 598 14.81 7.96 -16.06
CA PHE A 598 15.76 7.39 -17.02
C PHE A 598 15.93 5.87 -16.82
N SER A 599 16.34 5.20 -17.88
CA SER A 599 16.75 3.80 -17.84
C SER A 599 17.91 3.54 -18.78
N PHE A 600 18.91 2.81 -18.28
CA PHE A 600 19.96 2.19 -19.08
C PHE A 600 19.74 0.68 -19.13
N VAL A 601 19.95 0.07 -20.29
CA VAL A 601 19.74 -1.36 -20.53
C VAL A 601 20.91 -1.97 -21.30
N GLY A 602 21.07 -3.29 -21.18
CA GLY A 602 22.18 -3.99 -21.82
C GLY A 602 23.54 -3.54 -21.29
N LEU A 603 23.61 -3.28 -19.98
CA LEU A 603 24.86 -2.96 -19.29
C LEU A 603 25.60 -4.27 -18.96
N PRO A 604 26.92 -4.33 -19.17
CA PRO A 604 27.77 -5.36 -18.56
C PRO A 604 27.68 -5.35 -17.02
N ASP A 605 28.06 -6.46 -16.39
CA ASP A 605 28.23 -6.50 -14.95
C ASP A 605 29.37 -5.58 -14.52
N GLY A 606 29.17 -4.81 -13.45
CA GLY A 606 30.21 -3.94 -12.90
C GLY A 606 29.67 -2.75 -12.13
N ASP A 607 30.60 -1.92 -11.66
CA ASP A 607 30.30 -0.67 -10.97
C ASP A 607 30.27 0.50 -11.95
N TYR A 608 29.24 1.33 -11.81
CA TYR A 608 28.97 2.48 -12.65
C TYR A 608 28.85 3.74 -11.82
N ALA A 609 29.52 4.81 -12.24
CA ALA A 609 29.29 6.16 -11.75
C ALA A 609 28.16 6.81 -12.54
N LEU A 610 27.08 7.17 -11.86
CA LEU A 610 25.97 7.97 -12.38
C LEU A 610 26.19 9.44 -12.00
N THR A 611 26.17 10.32 -13.00
CA THR A 611 26.20 11.78 -12.81
C THR A 611 24.96 12.42 -13.42
N ILE A 612 24.29 13.30 -12.68
CA ILE A 612 23.12 14.07 -13.17
C ILE A 612 23.39 15.56 -13.00
N THR A 613 23.23 16.31 -14.08
CA THR A 613 23.32 17.79 -14.07
C THR A 613 21.97 18.41 -14.41
N ALA A 614 21.58 19.39 -13.62
CA ALA A 614 20.35 20.16 -13.79
C ALA A 614 20.61 21.63 -13.39
N PRO A 615 20.06 22.62 -14.11
CA PRO A 615 20.22 24.02 -13.76
C PRO A 615 19.65 24.29 -12.35
N GLY A 616 20.37 25.07 -11.54
CA GLY A 616 19.97 25.37 -10.16
C GLY A 616 20.29 24.28 -9.14
N TYR A 617 20.88 23.15 -9.55
CA TYR A 617 21.28 22.05 -8.67
C TYR A 617 22.79 21.81 -8.70
N HIS A 618 23.35 21.35 -7.59
CA HIS A 618 24.68 20.77 -7.57
C HIS A 618 24.67 19.45 -8.37
N PRO A 619 25.73 19.14 -9.14
CA PRO A 619 25.82 17.86 -9.84
C PRO A 619 25.67 16.69 -8.86
N TYR A 620 24.70 15.83 -9.11
CA TYR A 620 24.54 14.60 -8.35
C TYR A 620 25.51 13.55 -8.86
N ARG A 621 26.11 12.78 -7.94
CA ARG A 621 27.02 11.67 -8.25
C ARG A 621 26.73 10.50 -7.32
N ALA A 622 26.58 9.31 -7.88
CA ALA A 622 26.43 8.07 -7.12
C ALA A 622 27.04 6.88 -7.85
N THR A 623 27.45 5.86 -7.10
CA THR A 623 27.94 4.61 -7.66
C THR A 623 26.85 3.54 -7.56
N HIS A 624 26.65 2.80 -8.65
CA HIS A 624 25.69 1.72 -8.75
C HIS A 624 26.38 0.45 -9.25
N THR A 625 26.21 -0.66 -8.53
CA THR A 625 26.61 -1.97 -9.02
C THR A 625 25.47 -2.54 -9.86
N VAL A 626 25.79 -2.96 -11.08
CA VAL A 626 24.86 -3.62 -11.99
C VAL A 626 25.25 -5.09 -12.12
N VAL A 627 24.25 -5.95 -11.98
CA VAL A 627 24.36 -7.41 -12.13
C VAL A 627 23.23 -7.86 -13.06
N ALA A 628 23.57 -8.59 -14.11
CA ALA A 628 22.61 -9.10 -15.07
C ALA A 628 21.54 -9.98 -14.39
N GLY A 629 20.27 -9.78 -14.75
CA GLY A 629 19.16 -10.54 -14.14
C GLY A 629 18.72 -10.00 -12.78
N GLN A 630 19.35 -8.94 -12.29
CA GLN A 630 18.98 -8.31 -11.04
C GLN A 630 18.31 -6.96 -11.29
N SER A 631 17.09 -6.79 -10.78
CA SER A 631 16.46 -5.48 -10.72
C SER A 631 17.15 -4.67 -9.62
N GLY A 632 17.68 -3.50 -9.96
CA GLY A 632 18.16 -2.55 -8.96
C GLY A 632 17.03 -2.09 -8.05
N LYS A 633 17.35 -1.78 -6.78
CA LYS A 633 16.42 -1.10 -5.88
C LYS A 633 15.92 0.20 -6.52
N VAL A 634 14.68 0.57 -6.22
CA VAL A 634 14.10 1.83 -6.69
C VAL A 634 13.85 2.75 -5.50
N GLU A 635 14.47 3.92 -5.56
CA GLU A 635 14.33 4.99 -4.57
C GLU A 635 14.44 6.36 -5.26
N PRO A 636 13.81 7.41 -4.72
CA PRO A 636 13.87 8.73 -5.32
C PRO A 636 15.28 9.35 -5.19
N ILE A 637 15.85 9.76 -6.32
CA ILE A 637 17.08 10.57 -6.33
C ILE A 637 16.72 11.99 -5.86
N VAL A 638 17.48 12.50 -4.90
CA VAL A 638 17.32 13.86 -4.35
C VAL A 638 18.48 14.71 -4.80
N LEU A 639 18.18 15.76 -5.57
CA LEU A 639 19.19 16.73 -5.99
C LEU A 639 19.29 17.87 -4.97
N ALA A 640 20.51 18.28 -4.64
CA ALA A 640 20.75 19.43 -3.77
C ALA A 640 20.71 20.73 -4.58
N ARG A 641 19.89 21.71 -4.18
CA ARG A 641 19.85 23.04 -4.80
C ARG A 641 21.13 23.83 -4.51
N ARG A 642 21.54 24.69 -5.45
CA ARG A 642 22.69 25.60 -5.31
C ARG A 642 22.41 26.80 -4.43
#